data_AF-A0A1V9ZL08-F1
#
_entry.id   AF-A0A1V9ZL08-F1
#
_cell.length_a   1.000
_cell.length_b   1.000
_cell.length_c   1.000
_cell.angle_alpha   90.00
_cell.angle_beta   90.00
_cell.angle_gamma   90.00
#
_symmetry.space_group_name_H-M   'P 1'
#
loop_
_entity.id
_entity.type
_entity.pdbx_description
1 polymer ?
#
loop_
_entity_poly.entity_id
_entity_poly.type
_entity_poly.pdbx_seq_one_letter_code
_entity_poly.pdbx_strand_id
1 'polypeptide(L)'
;MALKSIPKKDIQRICSGQSVVDLATAVKELVENALDAGATSVEVKLKEYGQVGFEVSDNGKGIPASDYAAIALKHYTSKITAFEDLESIASFGFRGEALSSICQLASSFSVHTRTSEDEIGVLLNYDHAGVLVSSTKKARPVGTTVVVEDLFKPLAVRHKDFVKNIKRHYGKLLKTLQGYAIISANVQLSCINFAGKNNLRQMVLSTPKTSGMGDNIANIYGSKFFKSLLPLTKSVTIGSDDATIAGFVSKVGEGVGRSDNDRQFFYVNGRPVDLPNATKTVNEVWRQFEMKHKPAVFLDLRLPRGGFDVNVTPDKRETFVKEEVAIMDALREALLALYEPTRGTFQVQSLVAPSLKAPVFVASGAAKPVAPASPPTSIHAPYVASKKRSRQSSAALAESPMVSESLDASAALVVGPASTTSDPVVEVPALAIAPTAPMGLATEVVDDTESDEDEAPKAPAKRAKLRSQQLHDDENEALAFASPVGKPPRSDSSVARATPPAAVGSGSRRRESLPPKPFPPCVGRMTLADIRAQRTRYFQREKEHQALVASADGGASLDTDDDAAAAEARLSRTLTKEDFLRMEIVGQFNLGFVIARRGRDLYIIDQHASDEKFRFETLQRATVLHQQPLVRPLRLELTAVEEMTVLEHLSVFEKQGFHFAVDASAPATEKLRLTAVPFSKHTTFGVADVRELASLLLEAPHQAQTLRLPKVTAMFASRACRSAVMIGTALHKEEMLKIVTQLASLDQPWNCPHGRPTMRHLVDLNSLEGQEFEARAFSSRATFAARNMSKSRRIDGPVDHYWSHFEAQEPESDDFESVETRLLAKYDMANEASPNALKVEEPFDELTLKERSSLDVLKTRLFLTDHLQHEEWILLAEKEKADAAAQRSFVGRKCIGVALLLSSFASVSSLGVAFDLERGVSPVLKLFWKVSGSCMVLAVIVAIQTLLRRGAWPAIDRPRDTARRILLCASGFTLWNASFNWALAHTSVAHVYLLNNCHALLLVVSRVLLGAPVSFAESFGTLVGIAGSIVTTMDSTGETSAAIVGPSLYGDLGALLGAFGAVVYLTQAKVISERMEFMPFMLVHSLTVCLLLLPTMWCLGESFELSRDAATGLLGWMNLQMDRLPIEFYLVAVCDFGGRMGFIRVLAYFDPLVVSITMLLQPVLAALFGVAAGVATVPGVVTCLGSAIVIAGTILVVSSSPPEPPIAPNKPLRSTPATLYGTV
;
A
#
# COMPACT_ATOMS: atom_id res chain seq x y z
N MET A 1 5.73 -46.77 -5.46
CA MET A 1 6.55 -46.91 -6.70
C MET A 1 7.92 -47.45 -6.31
N ALA A 2 8.61 -48.19 -7.18
CA ALA A 2 10.03 -48.48 -6.99
C ALA A 2 10.88 -47.22 -7.22
N LEU A 3 12.00 -47.10 -6.51
CA LEU A 3 12.96 -46.01 -6.68
C LEU A 3 13.61 -46.09 -8.06
N LYS A 4 13.77 -44.94 -8.74
CA LYS A 4 14.42 -44.81 -10.04
C LYS A 4 15.25 -43.52 -10.09
N SER A 5 16.40 -43.57 -10.78
CA SER A 5 17.25 -42.39 -10.97
C SER A 5 16.59 -41.37 -11.90
N ILE A 6 16.76 -40.08 -11.60
CA ILE A 6 16.27 -38.97 -12.43
C ILE A 6 17.25 -38.80 -13.62
N PRO A 7 16.79 -38.50 -14.85
CA PRO A 7 17.68 -38.25 -15.98
C PRO A 7 18.65 -37.09 -15.70
N LYS A 8 19.94 -37.24 -16.08
CA LYS A 8 20.99 -36.23 -15.82
C LYS A 8 20.61 -34.81 -16.26
N LYS A 9 19.92 -34.67 -17.40
CA LYS A 9 19.40 -33.41 -17.95
C LYS A 9 18.40 -32.71 -17.02
N ASP A 10 17.57 -33.48 -16.33
CA ASP A 10 16.54 -32.96 -15.43
C ASP A 10 17.13 -32.70 -14.03
N ILE A 11 18.07 -33.53 -13.56
CA ILE A 11 18.90 -33.22 -12.38
C ILE A 11 19.60 -31.86 -12.56
N GLN A 12 20.27 -31.64 -13.69
CA GLN A 12 20.95 -30.37 -14.00
C GLN A 12 20.00 -29.17 -13.90
N ARG A 13 18.80 -29.28 -14.51
CA ARG A 13 17.76 -28.25 -14.46
C ARG A 13 17.21 -28.00 -13.05
N ILE A 14 17.01 -29.04 -12.26
CA ILE A 14 16.53 -28.94 -10.88
C ILE A 14 17.57 -28.23 -10.01
N CYS A 15 18.82 -28.68 -10.02
CA CYS A 15 19.90 -28.10 -9.20
C CYS A 15 20.21 -26.65 -9.62
N SER A 16 20.32 -26.36 -10.92
CA SER A 16 20.52 -24.98 -11.40
C SER A 16 19.37 -24.05 -11.00
N GLY A 17 18.14 -24.59 -10.94
CA GLY A 17 16.97 -23.90 -10.44
C GLY A 17 17.00 -23.61 -8.92
N GLN A 18 17.88 -24.26 -8.15
CA GLN A 18 18.14 -23.97 -6.74
C GLN A 18 19.26 -22.93 -6.59
N SER A 19 20.36 -23.04 -7.35
CA SER A 19 21.49 -22.10 -7.29
C SER A 19 21.13 -20.69 -7.79
N VAL A 20 20.22 -20.57 -8.76
CA VAL A 20 19.66 -19.28 -9.22
C VAL A 20 18.16 -19.27 -8.96
N VAL A 21 17.72 -18.58 -7.89
CA VAL A 21 16.31 -18.60 -7.42
C VAL A 21 15.44 -17.55 -8.12
N ASP A 22 15.93 -16.34 -8.35
CA ASP A 22 15.20 -15.29 -9.07
C ASP A 22 16.14 -14.33 -9.84
N LEU A 23 15.55 -13.32 -10.48
CA LEU A 23 16.29 -12.26 -11.20
C LEU A 23 17.27 -11.49 -10.31
N ALA A 24 16.97 -11.31 -9.01
CA ALA A 24 17.88 -10.64 -8.09
C ALA A 24 19.11 -11.52 -7.81
N THR A 25 18.92 -12.84 -7.62
CA THR A 25 20.04 -13.81 -7.56
C THR A 25 20.85 -13.82 -8.86
N ALA A 26 20.18 -13.88 -10.02
CA ALA A 26 20.86 -13.96 -11.31
C ALA A 26 21.74 -12.74 -11.61
N VAL A 27 21.24 -11.52 -11.33
CA VAL A 27 22.04 -10.29 -11.50
C VAL A 27 23.08 -10.13 -10.38
N LYS A 28 22.76 -10.52 -9.13
CA LYS A 28 23.72 -10.53 -8.02
C LYS A 28 24.99 -11.27 -8.41
N GLU A 29 24.89 -12.52 -8.86
CA GLU A 29 26.07 -13.34 -9.16
C GLU A 29 26.94 -12.72 -10.29
N LEU A 30 26.33 -12.00 -11.24
CA LEU A 30 27.08 -11.27 -12.27
C LEU A 30 27.77 -10.02 -11.72
N VAL A 31 27.13 -9.26 -10.83
CA VAL A 31 27.74 -8.11 -10.16
C VAL A 31 28.87 -8.55 -9.21
N GLU A 32 28.67 -9.64 -8.46
CA GLU A 32 29.71 -10.27 -7.65
C GLU A 32 30.91 -10.73 -8.50
N ASN A 33 30.67 -11.33 -9.67
CA ASN A 33 31.75 -11.69 -10.60
C ASN A 33 32.49 -10.48 -11.17
N ALA A 34 31.81 -9.34 -11.42
CA ALA A 34 32.45 -8.11 -11.85
C ALA A 34 33.33 -7.49 -10.75
N LEU A 35 32.86 -7.50 -9.49
CA LEU A 35 33.64 -7.05 -8.33
C LEU A 35 34.87 -7.95 -8.10
N ASP A 36 34.70 -9.27 -8.16
CA ASP A 36 35.81 -10.25 -8.09
C ASP A 36 36.80 -10.13 -9.27
N ALA A 37 36.39 -9.52 -10.39
CA ALA A 37 37.27 -9.21 -11.52
C ALA A 37 38.00 -7.86 -11.37
N GLY A 38 37.82 -7.15 -10.25
CA GLY A 38 38.45 -5.85 -9.98
C GLY A 38 37.80 -4.66 -10.70
N ALA A 39 36.53 -4.78 -11.10
CA ALA A 39 35.84 -3.71 -11.82
C ALA A 39 35.61 -2.46 -10.95
N THR A 40 35.95 -1.30 -11.51
CA THR A 40 35.67 0.03 -10.91
C THR A 40 34.46 0.73 -11.51
N SER A 41 33.82 0.13 -12.52
CA SER A 41 32.55 0.55 -13.11
C SER A 41 31.77 -0.69 -13.56
N VAL A 42 30.50 -0.76 -13.16
CA VAL A 42 29.57 -1.86 -13.47
C VAL A 42 28.23 -1.25 -13.91
N GLU A 43 27.77 -1.63 -15.10
CA GLU A 43 26.52 -1.18 -15.71
C GLU A 43 25.57 -2.38 -15.91
N VAL A 44 24.45 -2.36 -15.20
CA VAL A 44 23.33 -3.30 -15.35
C VAL A 44 22.30 -2.68 -16.29
N LYS A 45 22.02 -3.34 -17.42
CA LYS A 45 20.92 -2.98 -18.34
C LYS A 45 19.81 -4.01 -18.25
N LEU A 46 18.56 -3.55 -18.11
CA LEU A 46 17.37 -4.39 -18.02
C LEU A 46 16.44 -4.12 -19.21
N LYS A 47 15.91 -5.16 -19.86
CA LYS A 47 14.87 -5.07 -20.90
C LYS A 47 13.52 -5.45 -20.29
N GLU A 48 12.55 -4.53 -20.33
CA GLU A 48 11.24 -4.66 -19.66
C GLU A 48 11.37 -5.16 -18.21
N TYR A 49 12.06 -4.38 -17.37
CA TYR A 49 12.31 -4.70 -15.94
C TYR A 49 13.12 -5.98 -15.70
N GLY A 50 13.73 -6.55 -16.74
CA GLY A 50 14.45 -7.83 -16.72
C GLY A 50 13.62 -9.01 -17.23
N GLN A 51 12.37 -8.80 -17.65
CA GLN A 51 11.48 -9.86 -18.16
C GLN A 51 11.95 -10.43 -19.50
N VAL A 52 12.39 -9.55 -20.42
CA VAL A 52 12.86 -9.94 -21.76
C VAL A 52 14.33 -10.35 -21.72
N GLY A 53 15.11 -9.74 -20.83
CA GLY A 53 16.52 -10.04 -20.64
C GLY A 53 17.25 -8.96 -19.86
N PHE A 54 18.52 -9.22 -19.58
CA PHE A 54 19.42 -8.30 -18.89
C PHE A 54 20.86 -8.48 -19.39
N GLU A 55 21.64 -7.43 -19.20
CA GLU A 55 23.06 -7.36 -19.52
C GLU A 55 23.79 -6.77 -18.32
N VAL A 56 24.90 -7.38 -17.92
CA VAL A 56 25.82 -6.82 -16.92
C VAL A 56 27.16 -6.62 -17.59
N SER A 57 27.63 -5.37 -17.65
CA SER A 57 28.92 -5.02 -18.22
C SER A 57 29.82 -4.40 -17.17
N ASP A 58 31.09 -4.76 -17.20
CA ASP A 58 32.12 -4.30 -16.28
C ASP A 58 33.40 -3.85 -17.01
N ASN A 59 34.34 -3.28 -16.25
CA ASN A 59 35.68 -2.90 -16.69
C ASN A 59 36.81 -3.59 -15.89
N GLY A 60 36.57 -4.80 -15.36
CA GLY A 60 37.55 -5.61 -14.65
C GLY A 60 38.61 -6.24 -15.56
N LYS A 61 39.33 -7.25 -15.08
CA LYS A 61 40.47 -7.89 -15.80
C LYS A 61 40.10 -8.68 -17.08
N GLY A 62 38.81 -8.94 -17.32
CA GLY A 62 38.36 -9.86 -18.38
C GLY A 62 38.55 -11.33 -18.02
N ILE A 63 38.52 -12.21 -19.03
CA ILE A 63 38.74 -13.65 -18.88
C ILE A 63 39.65 -14.11 -20.04
N PRO A 64 40.72 -14.87 -19.80
CA PRO A 64 41.67 -15.28 -20.84
C PRO A 64 41.10 -16.37 -21.76
N ALA A 65 41.71 -16.50 -22.95
CA ALA A 65 41.28 -17.45 -23.99
C ALA A 65 41.36 -18.93 -23.58
N SER A 66 42.20 -19.28 -22.59
CA SER A 66 42.27 -20.61 -21.97
C SER A 66 40.94 -21.07 -21.38
N ASP A 67 40.21 -20.13 -20.77
CA ASP A 67 39.08 -20.44 -19.90
C ASP A 67 37.76 -20.47 -20.70
N TYR A 68 37.76 -20.06 -21.97
CA TYR A 68 36.58 -19.89 -22.82
C TYR A 68 35.70 -21.14 -22.93
N ALA A 69 36.27 -22.33 -22.79
CA ALA A 69 35.52 -23.59 -22.78
C ALA A 69 34.88 -23.93 -21.41
N ALA A 70 35.37 -23.34 -20.32
CA ALA A 70 35.03 -23.70 -18.94
C ALA A 70 34.07 -22.71 -18.25
N ILE A 71 34.01 -21.45 -18.68
CA ILE A 71 33.23 -20.36 -18.04
C ILE A 71 31.77 -20.73 -17.70
N ALA A 72 31.10 -21.50 -18.56
CA ALA A 72 29.70 -21.90 -18.39
C ALA A 72 29.51 -23.36 -17.96
N LEU A 73 30.57 -24.09 -17.62
CA LEU A 73 30.51 -25.45 -17.07
C LEU A 73 30.30 -25.43 -15.55
N LYS A 74 29.83 -26.55 -14.98
CA LYS A 74 29.64 -26.70 -13.53
C LYS A 74 30.93 -27.09 -12.82
N HIS A 75 31.12 -26.51 -11.64
CA HIS A 75 32.25 -26.76 -10.71
C HIS A 75 33.61 -26.26 -11.24
N TYR A 76 33.60 -25.29 -12.16
CA TYR A 76 34.80 -24.57 -12.59
C TYR A 76 34.85 -23.20 -11.90
N THR A 77 35.99 -22.90 -11.29
CA THR A 77 36.21 -21.66 -10.52
C THR A 77 37.70 -21.32 -10.52
N SER A 78 38.02 -20.02 -10.43
CA SER A 78 39.39 -19.49 -10.30
C SER A 78 39.60 -18.75 -8.97
N LYS A 79 38.73 -19.03 -7.99
CA LYS A 79 38.59 -18.29 -6.73
C LYS A 79 38.89 -19.11 -5.47
N ILE A 80 38.85 -20.44 -5.61
CA ILE A 80 39.31 -21.45 -4.64
C ILE A 80 39.91 -22.62 -5.44
N THR A 81 40.78 -23.39 -4.80
CA THR A 81 41.47 -24.57 -5.37
C THR A 81 41.33 -25.81 -4.48
N ALA A 82 41.27 -25.60 -3.17
CA ALA A 82 41.04 -26.62 -2.14
C ALA A 82 39.84 -26.24 -1.25
N PHE A 83 39.51 -27.05 -0.24
CA PHE A 83 38.39 -26.77 0.66
C PHE A 83 38.78 -25.73 1.73
N GLU A 84 40.04 -25.77 2.14
CA GLU A 84 40.71 -24.93 3.13
C GLU A 84 40.70 -23.44 2.72
N ASP A 85 40.66 -23.16 1.41
CA ASP A 85 40.53 -21.80 0.86
C ASP A 85 39.23 -21.10 1.32
N LEU A 86 38.19 -21.85 1.70
CA LEU A 86 36.92 -21.32 2.21
C LEU A 86 37.08 -20.56 3.55
N GLU A 87 38.04 -20.94 4.40
CA GLU A 87 38.23 -20.28 5.71
C GLU A 87 38.81 -18.86 5.58
N SER A 88 39.50 -18.60 4.48
CA SER A 88 40.20 -17.32 4.23
C SER A 88 39.61 -16.50 3.08
N ILE A 89 38.44 -16.91 2.56
CA ILE A 89 37.89 -16.41 1.30
C ILE A 89 37.62 -14.90 1.27
N ALA A 90 38.36 -14.20 0.42
CA ALA A 90 38.19 -12.76 0.18
C ALA A 90 37.24 -12.43 -0.99
N SER A 91 36.85 -13.43 -1.80
CA SER A 91 36.04 -13.26 -3.00
C SER A 91 34.54 -13.47 -2.76
N PHE A 92 33.71 -12.83 -3.57
CA PHE A 92 32.26 -12.94 -3.47
C PHE A 92 31.75 -14.32 -3.92
N GLY A 93 32.27 -14.84 -5.04
CA GLY A 93 31.94 -16.17 -5.57
C GLY A 93 32.96 -17.26 -5.21
N PHE A 94 32.53 -18.52 -5.15
CA PHE A 94 33.43 -19.68 -5.01
C PHE A 94 32.90 -20.95 -5.68
N ARG A 95 31.63 -21.30 -5.45
CA ARG A 95 30.98 -22.59 -5.83
C ARG A 95 31.13 -23.04 -7.31
N GLY A 96 31.50 -22.16 -8.24
CA GLY A 96 31.69 -22.53 -9.66
C GLY A 96 30.43 -22.93 -10.41
N GLU A 97 29.25 -22.47 -9.98
CA GLU A 97 27.96 -22.86 -10.59
C GLU A 97 27.19 -21.75 -11.29
N ALA A 98 27.38 -20.48 -10.89
CA ALA A 98 26.44 -19.40 -11.21
C ALA A 98 26.21 -19.21 -12.72
N LEU A 99 27.27 -19.09 -13.51
CA LEU A 99 27.17 -18.87 -14.96
C LEU A 99 26.54 -20.07 -15.67
N SER A 100 26.93 -21.30 -15.29
CA SER A 100 26.31 -22.53 -15.82
C SER A 100 24.80 -22.61 -15.53
N SER A 101 24.38 -22.15 -14.34
CA SER A 101 22.99 -22.16 -13.92
C SER A 101 22.18 -21.10 -14.67
N ILE A 102 22.73 -19.91 -14.89
CA ILE A 102 22.10 -18.88 -15.75
C ILE A 102 21.98 -19.40 -17.20
N CYS A 103 23.04 -20.01 -17.75
CA CYS A 103 23.08 -20.57 -19.10
C CYS A 103 22.03 -21.69 -19.32
N GLN A 104 21.83 -22.54 -18.31
CA GLN A 104 20.81 -23.60 -18.29
C GLN A 104 19.36 -23.10 -18.15
N LEU A 105 19.17 -21.87 -17.66
CA LEU A 105 17.85 -21.30 -17.33
C LEU A 105 17.38 -20.19 -18.29
N ALA A 106 18.26 -19.62 -19.10
CA ALA A 106 17.92 -18.64 -20.14
C ALA A 106 17.56 -19.30 -21.48
N SER A 107 16.91 -18.57 -22.41
CA SER A 107 16.85 -19.00 -23.83
C SER A 107 18.19 -18.77 -24.54
N SER A 108 18.92 -17.72 -24.15
CA SER A 108 20.18 -17.31 -24.76
C SER A 108 21.13 -16.78 -23.70
N PHE A 109 22.39 -17.17 -23.79
CA PHE A 109 23.47 -16.75 -22.91
C PHE A 109 24.74 -16.50 -23.73
N SER A 110 25.32 -15.31 -23.59
CA SER A 110 26.57 -14.95 -24.27
C SER A 110 27.46 -14.07 -23.40
N VAL A 111 28.77 -14.18 -23.63
CA VAL A 111 29.82 -13.46 -22.88
C VAL A 111 30.71 -12.75 -23.88
N HIS A 112 30.81 -11.43 -23.78
CA HIS A 112 31.69 -10.61 -24.61
C HIS A 112 32.97 -10.29 -23.82
N THR A 113 34.00 -11.10 -24.09
CA THR A 113 35.36 -11.13 -23.54
C THR A 113 36.31 -10.02 -24.01
N ARG A 114 37.24 -9.51 -23.18
CA ARG A 114 38.60 -9.01 -23.55
C ARG A 114 39.45 -8.77 -22.31
N THR A 115 40.66 -9.31 -22.25
CA THR A 115 41.69 -8.99 -21.24
C THR A 115 42.44 -7.69 -21.57
N SER A 116 43.49 -7.37 -20.81
CA SER A 116 44.50 -6.35 -21.16
C SER A 116 45.50 -6.81 -22.22
N GLU A 117 45.66 -8.13 -22.41
CA GLU A 117 46.62 -8.74 -23.34
C GLU A 117 46.01 -8.96 -24.73
N ASP A 118 44.68 -9.15 -24.80
CA ASP A 118 43.94 -9.28 -26.06
C ASP A 118 43.82 -7.95 -26.81
N GLU A 119 44.36 -7.87 -28.03
CA GLU A 119 44.13 -6.73 -28.94
C GLU A 119 42.63 -6.44 -29.17
N ILE A 120 41.86 -7.49 -29.44
CA ILE A 120 40.46 -7.44 -29.89
C ILE A 120 39.62 -8.39 -29.04
N GLY A 121 38.50 -7.89 -28.53
CA GLY A 121 37.56 -8.69 -27.76
C GLY A 121 36.85 -9.78 -28.57
N VAL A 122 36.22 -10.71 -27.84
CA VAL A 122 35.63 -11.94 -28.39
C VAL A 122 34.23 -12.15 -27.83
N LEU A 123 33.23 -12.30 -28.69
CA LEU A 123 31.88 -12.72 -28.31
C LEU A 123 31.79 -14.25 -28.34
N LEU A 124 31.50 -14.82 -27.18
CA LEU A 124 31.35 -16.24 -26.90
C LEU A 124 29.86 -16.54 -26.70
N ASN A 125 29.32 -17.51 -27.45
CA ASN A 125 27.94 -17.97 -27.31
C ASN A 125 27.93 -19.45 -26.88
N TYR A 126 27.09 -19.78 -25.90
CA TYR A 126 27.05 -21.11 -25.29
C TYR A 126 25.69 -21.79 -25.50
N ASP A 127 25.65 -23.11 -25.41
CA ASP A 127 24.40 -23.87 -25.39
C ASP A 127 23.84 -24.03 -23.96
N HIS A 128 22.67 -24.67 -23.84
CA HIS A 128 22.09 -24.97 -22.53
C HIS A 128 22.86 -26.01 -21.70
N ALA A 129 23.91 -26.66 -22.22
CA ALA A 129 24.80 -27.51 -21.42
C ALA A 129 25.97 -26.71 -20.83
N GLY A 130 26.21 -25.48 -21.32
CA GLY A 130 27.37 -24.66 -20.98
C GLY A 130 28.56 -24.86 -21.94
N VAL A 131 28.37 -25.55 -23.05
CA VAL A 131 29.41 -25.80 -24.06
C VAL A 131 29.50 -24.60 -25.00
N LEU A 132 30.73 -24.17 -25.31
CA LEU A 132 30.99 -23.07 -26.24
C LEU A 132 30.61 -23.46 -27.68
N VAL A 133 29.59 -22.81 -28.22
CA VAL A 133 29.06 -23.07 -29.58
C VAL A 133 29.79 -22.22 -30.63
N SER A 134 30.15 -20.99 -30.30
CA SER A 134 30.87 -20.09 -31.22
C SER A 134 31.69 -19.05 -30.49
N SER A 135 32.83 -18.70 -31.08
CA SER A 135 33.74 -17.64 -30.66
C SER A 135 33.96 -16.71 -31.84
N THR A 136 33.70 -15.41 -31.67
CA THR A 136 33.71 -14.42 -32.76
C THR A 136 34.41 -13.13 -32.35
N LYS A 137 35.41 -12.68 -33.11
CA LYS A 137 36.12 -11.41 -32.82
C LYS A 137 35.18 -10.22 -32.98
N LYS A 138 35.01 -9.43 -31.91
CA LYS A 138 34.08 -8.30 -31.82
C LYS A 138 34.65 -7.25 -30.87
N ALA A 139 34.83 -6.01 -31.36
CA ALA A 139 35.47 -4.95 -30.58
C ALA A 139 34.72 -4.61 -29.27
N ARG A 140 35.49 -4.45 -28.18
CA ARG A 140 35.09 -3.86 -26.89
C ARG A 140 36.33 -3.44 -26.07
N PRO A 141 36.19 -2.62 -25.01
CA PRO A 141 37.24 -2.35 -24.02
C PRO A 141 37.63 -3.59 -23.20
N VAL A 142 38.58 -3.43 -22.26
CA VAL A 142 38.87 -4.42 -21.21
C VAL A 142 37.69 -4.52 -20.22
N GLY A 143 37.46 -5.70 -19.63
CA GLY A 143 36.33 -6.00 -18.73
C GLY A 143 35.67 -7.32 -19.12
N THR A 144 34.45 -7.58 -18.65
CA THR A 144 33.52 -8.56 -19.25
C THR A 144 32.14 -7.94 -19.51
N THR A 145 31.36 -8.54 -20.40
CA THR A 145 29.94 -8.19 -20.59
C THR A 145 29.14 -9.49 -20.77
N VAL A 146 28.22 -9.79 -19.85
CA VAL A 146 27.36 -10.98 -19.91
C VAL A 146 25.95 -10.57 -20.31
N VAL A 147 25.38 -11.23 -21.33
CA VAL A 147 24.03 -10.97 -21.85
C VAL A 147 23.18 -12.22 -21.69
N VAL A 148 21.98 -12.03 -21.12
CA VAL A 148 21.02 -13.08 -20.77
C VAL A 148 19.65 -12.71 -21.29
N GLU A 149 19.01 -13.58 -22.07
CA GLU A 149 17.66 -13.32 -22.62
C GLU A 149 16.67 -14.43 -22.24
N ASP A 150 15.41 -14.04 -21.97
CA ASP A 150 14.32 -14.95 -21.61
C ASP A 150 14.64 -15.83 -20.37
N LEU A 151 14.92 -15.20 -19.22
CA LEU A 151 15.25 -15.95 -17.99
C LEU A 151 14.08 -16.86 -17.53
N PHE A 152 14.43 -18.08 -17.12
CA PHE A 152 13.54 -19.19 -16.74
C PHE A 152 12.71 -19.81 -17.88
N LYS A 153 12.86 -19.39 -19.15
CA LYS A 153 12.04 -19.89 -20.27
C LYS A 153 11.97 -21.43 -20.41
N PRO A 154 13.04 -22.21 -20.15
CA PRO A 154 12.98 -23.68 -20.15
C PRO A 154 12.10 -24.29 -19.02
N LEU A 155 11.74 -23.51 -18.00
CA LEU A 155 10.90 -23.91 -16.87
C LEU A 155 9.55 -23.18 -16.93
N ALA A 156 8.67 -23.59 -17.85
CA ALA A 156 7.46 -22.87 -18.24
C ALA A 156 6.57 -22.35 -17.08
N VAL A 157 6.36 -23.14 -16.02
CA VAL A 157 5.59 -22.72 -14.82
C VAL A 157 6.25 -21.53 -14.12
N ARG A 158 7.57 -21.59 -13.95
CA ARG A 158 8.38 -20.57 -13.27
C ARG A 158 8.58 -19.33 -14.13
N HIS A 159 8.73 -19.48 -15.45
CA HIS A 159 8.67 -18.35 -16.38
C HIS A 159 7.31 -17.63 -16.31
N LYS A 160 6.20 -18.37 -16.25
CA LYS A 160 4.85 -17.80 -16.13
C LYS A 160 4.66 -17.03 -14.82
N ASP A 161 5.20 -17.54 -13.71
CA ASP A 161 5.23 -16.83 -12.43
C ASP A 161 6.11 -15.57 -12.49
N PHE A 162 7.35 -15.70 -12.96
CA PHE A 162 8.31 -14.59 -13.12
C PHE A 162 7.74 -13.43 -13.97
N VAL A 163 7.08 -13.74 -15.10
CA VAL A 163 6.38 -12.75 -15.93
C VAL A 163 5.20 -12.12 -15.19
N LYS A 164 4.34 -12.92 -14.55
CA LYS A 164 3.17 -12.40 -13.80
C LYS A 164 3.61 -11.48 -12.65
N ASN A 165 4.67 -11.85 -11.95
CA ASN A 165 5.15 -11.20 -10.73
C ASN A 165 6.38 -10.30 -10.96
N ILE A 166 6.69 -9.92 -12.21
CA ILE A 166 7.92 -9.18 -12.58
C ILE A 166 8.19 -7.95 -11.70
N LYS A 167 7.15 -7.19 -11.33
CA LYS A 167 7.28 -6.01 -10.44
C LYS A 167 7.86 -6.36 -9.05
N ARG A 168 7.54 -7.55 -8.52
CA ARG A 168 8.07 -8.05 -7.23
C ARG A 168 9.53 -8.46 -7.37
N HIS A 169 9.89 -9.17 -8.43
CA HIS A 169 11.27 -9.57 -8.72
C HIS A 169 12.16 -8.34 -8.99
N TYR A 170 11.66 -7.36 -9.75
CA TYR A 170 12.31 -6.08 -9.97
C TYR A 170 12.50 -5.29 -8.66
N GLY A 171 11.48 -5.23 -7.79
CA GLY A 171 11.61 -4.62 -6.46
C GLY A 171 12.69 -5.27 -5.59
N LYS A 172 12.76 -6.61 -5.58
CA LYS A 172 13.83 -7.34 -4.89
C LYS A 172 15.20 -7.05 -5.50
N LEU A 173 15.32 -7.07 -6.84
CA LEU A 173 16.54 -6.72 -7.57
C LEU A 173 17.03 -5.32 -7.19
N LEU A 174 16.15 -4.31 -7.12
CA LEU A 174 16.55 -2.97 -6.74
C LEU A 174 17.04 -2.90 -5.28
N LYS A 175 16.40 -3.60 -4.32
CA LYS A 175 16.94 -3.66 -2.94
C LYS A 175 18.31 -4.35 -2.92
N THR A 176 18.51 -5.42 -3.69
CA THR A 176 19.82 -6.09 -3.81
C THR A 176 20.88 -5.15 -4.40
N LEU A 177 20.61 -4.50 -5.53
CA LEU A 177 21.55 -3.56 -6.16
C LEU A 177 21.83 -2.34 -5.28
N GLN A 178 20.86 -1.85 -4.52
CA GLN A 178 21.09 -0.79 -3.51
C GLN A 178 22.08 -1.25 -2.44
N GLY A 179 21.97 -2.49 -1.94
CA GLY A 179 22.92 -3.05 -0.97
C GLY A 179 24.36 -3.03 -1.46
N TYR A 180 24.62 -3.55 -2.67
CA TYR A 180 25.97 -3.48 -3.27
C TYR A 180 26.40 -2.03 -3.56
N ALA A 181 25.49 -1.17 -4.05
CA ALA A 181 25.80 0.23 -4.34
C ALA A 181 26.19 1.04 -3.09
N ILE A 182 25.69 0.69 -1.90
CA ILE A 182 26.03 1.34 -0.64
C ILE A 182 27.46 0.98 -0.21
N ILE A 183 27.80 -0.32 -0.20
CA ILE A 183 29.05 -0.84 0.36
C ILE A 183 30.24 -0.77 -0.60
N SER A 184 30.02 -0.79 -1.91
CA SER A 184 31.08 -0.77 -2.93
C SER A 184 31.70 0.62 -3.10
N ALA A 185 32.56 1.02 -2.17
CA ALA A 185 33.41 2.20 -2.29
C ALA A 185 34.31 2.12 -3.54
N ASN A 186 34.59 3.27 -4.16
CA ASN A 186 35.38 3.44 -5.39
C ASN A 186 34.83 2.77 -6.67
N VAL A 187 33.68 2.08 -6.59
CA VAL A 187 33.01 1.44 -7.74
C VAL A 187 31.78 2.23 -8.15
N GLN A 188 31.73 2.63 -9.42
CA GLN A 188 30.52 3.15 -10.03
C GLN A 188 29.57 1.98 -10.35
N LEU A 189 28.48 1.82 -9.60
CA LEU A 189 27.42 0.86 -9.93
C LEU A 189 26.23 1.62 -10.52
N SER A 190 25.78 1.22 -11.71
CA SER A 190 24.65 1.84 -12.39
C SER A 190 23.65 0.80 -12.91
N CYS A 191 22.37 1.17 -12.91
CA CYS A 191 21.26 0.32 -13.35
C CYS A 191 20.29 1.11 -14.23
N ILE A 192 20.06 0.62 -15.44
CA ILE A 192 19.26 1.25 -16.49
C ILE A 192 18.16 0.27 -16.93
N ASN A 193 16.92 0.73 -16.96
CA ASN A 193 15.79 -0.03 -17.50
C ASN A 193 15.38 0.52 -18.87
N PHE A 194 15.13 -0.36 -19.83
CA PHE A 194 14.58 -0.04 -21.15
C PHE A 194 13.18 -0.65 -21.23
N ALA A 195 12.14 0.19 -21.31
CA ALA A 195 10.75 -0.27 -21.22
C ALA A 195 9.79 0.46 -22.18
N GLY A 196 8.69 -0.21 -22.51
CA GLY A 196 7.64 0.28 -23.41
C GLY A 196 8.03 0.23 -24.89
N LYS A 197 7.03 0.41 -25.77
CA LYS A 197 7.13 0.24 -27.24
C LYS A 197 8.24 1.01 -27.95
N ASN A 198 8.86 2.00 -27.29
CA ASN A 198 9.94 2.83 -27.83
C ASN A 198 11.29 2.58 -27.16
N ASN A 199 11.43 1.55 -26.31
CA ASN A 199 12.62 1.27 -25.48
C ASN A 199 13.08 2.51 -24.68
N LEU A 200 12.17 3.11 -23.89
CA LEU A 200 12.47 4.32 -23.12
C LEU A 200 13.55 4.00 -22.07
N ARG A 201 14.71 4.66 -22.19
CA ARG A 201 15.85 4.52 -21.28
C ARG A 201 15.58 5.28 -19.98
N GLN A 202 15.25 4.55 -18.92
CA GLN A 202 15.13 5.05 -17.55
C GLN A 202 16.40 4.73 -16.77
N MET A 203 17.07 5.74 -16.21
CA MET A 203 18.07 5.52 -15.16
C MET A 203 17.35 5.18 -13.85
N VAL A 204 17.80 4.14 -13.15
CA VAL A 204 17.13 3.60 -11.95
C VAL A 204 17.99 3.75 -10.70
N LEU A 205 19.29 3.49 -10.84
CA LEU A 205 20.30 3.67 -9.79
C LEU A 205 21.61 4.06 -10.45
N SER A 206 22.38 4.95 -9.83
CA SER A 206 23.75 5.26 -10.24
C SER A 206 24.51 5.83 -9.05
N THR A 207 25.59 5.17 -8.62
CA THR A 207 26.60 5.80 -7.74
C THR A 207 27.70 6.44 -8.58
N PRO A 208 28.29 7.57 -8.15
CA PRO A 208 29.60 8.00 -8.63
C PRO A 208 30.69 7.05 -8.08
N LYS A 209 31.94 7.20 -8.53
CA LYS A 209 33.08 6.62 -7.80
C LYS A 209 33.37 7.47 -6.58
N THR A 210 32.72 7.18 -5.45
CA THR A 210 32.92 7.87 -4.17
C THR A 210 33.76 7.04 -3.21
N SER A 211 34.47 7.70 -2.29
CA SER A 211 35.39 7.04 -1.36
C SER A 211 34.71 6.41 -0.14
N GLY A 212 33.50 6.85 0.25
CA GLY A 212 32.82 6.39 1.46
C GLY A 212 31.39 5.87 1.27
N MET A 213 30.97 4.98 2.19
CA MET A 213 29.59 4.47 2.30
C MET A 213 28.57 5.61 2.48
N GLY A 214 28.93 6.67 3.24
CA GLY A 214 28.06 7.82 3.48
C GLY A 214 27.69 8.56 2.19
N ASP A 215 28.66 8.74 1.29
CA ASP A 215 28.44 9.36 -0.02
C ASP A 215 27.51 8.50 -0.89
N ASN A 216 27.70 7.18 -0.89
CA ASN A 216 26.81 6.26 -1.61
C ASN A 216 25.38 6.34 -1.06
N ILE A 217 25.19 6.35 0.26
CA ILE A 217 23.88 6.54 0.91
C ILE A 217 23.25 7.89 0.49
N ALA A 218 24.03 8.98 0.47
CA ALA A 218 23.57 10.30 0.06
C ALA A 218 23.19 10.36 -1.44
N ASN A 219 23.90 9.65 -2.32
CA ASN A 219 23.58 9.54 -3.74
C ASN A 219 22.32 8.68 -4.00
N ILE A 220 22.15 7.58 -3.27
CA ILE A 220 21.05 6.61 -3.48
C ILE A 220 19.73 7.10 -2.86
N TYR A 221 19.77 7.73 -1.69
CA TYR A 221 18.57 8.12 -0.92
C TYR A 221 18.42 9.65 -0.71
N GLY A 222 19.37 10.45 -1.19
CA GLY A 222 19.36 11.90 -1.13
C GLY A 222 19.97 12.48 0.16
N SER A 223 20.66 13.61 0.04
CA SER A 223 21.39 14.26 1.16
C SER A 223 20.49 14.62 2.35
N LYS A 224 19.19 14.88 2.14
CA LYS A 224 18.22 15.10 3.24
C LYS A 224 18.07 13.86 4.13
N PHE A 225 18.10 12.65 3.55
CA PHE A 225 18.05 11.39 4.30
C PHE A 225 19.39 11.07 4.96
N PHE A 226 20.52 11.36 4.29
CA PHE A 226 21.84 11.19 4.93
C PHE A 226 21.99 12.07 6.19
N LYS A 227 21.50 13.31 6.17
CA LYS A 227 21.47 14.19 7.36
C LYS A 227 20.64 13.63 8.54
N SER A 228 19.75 12.66 8.30
CA SER A 228 18.97 11.99 9.35
C SER A 228 19.59 10.68 9.85
N LEU A 229 20.89 10.46 9.58
CA LEU A 229 21.69 9.36 10.12
C LEU A 229 22.78 9.86 11.07
N LEU A 230 23.18 9.01 12.01
CA LEU A 230 24.37 9.12 12.85
C LEU A 230 25.39 8.07 12.40
N PRO A 231 26.71 8.37 12.42
CA PRO A 231 27.73 7.34 12.31
C PRO A 231 27.73 6.47 13.57
N LEU A 232 28.05 5.19 13.40
CA LEU A 232 28.28 4.23 14.48
C LEU A 232 29.62 3.53 14.21
N THR A 233 30.49 3.49 15.22
CA THR A 233 31.73 2.69 15.19
C THR A 233 31.99 2.13 16.58
N LYS A 234 32.19 0.80 16.68
CA LYS A 234 32.48 0.09 17.93
C LYS A 234 33.43 -1.08 17.64
N SER A 235 34.58 -1.11 18.32
CA SER A 235 35.47 -2.27 18.33
C SER A 235 34.97 -3.31 19.34
N VAL A 236 35.21 -4.58 19.04
CA VAL A 236 34.80 -5.74 19.85
C VAL A 236 35.93 -6.76 19.81
N THR A 237 36.54 -7.08 20.96
CA THR A 237 37.57 -8.12 21.03
C THR A 237 36.90 -9.49 21.17
N ILE A 238 37.29 -10.44 20.32
CA ILE A 238 36.73 -11.78 20.15
C ILE A 238 37.87 -12.77 20.37
N GLY A 239 37.94 -13.37 21.56
CA GLY A 239 39.09 -14.18 21.97
C GLY A 239 40.41 -13.39 21.96
N SER A 240 41.24 -13.62 20.94
CA SER A 240 42.52 -12.92 20.69
C SER A 240 42.45 -11.81 19.63
N ASP A 241 41.34 -11.72 18.89
CA ASP A 241 41.26 -10.99 17.63
C ASP A 241 40.27 -9.82 17.76
N ASP A 242 40.55 -8.69 17.11
CA ASP A 242 39.62 -7.55 17.09
C ASP A 242 38.66 -7.58 15.89
N ALA A 243 37.37 -7.48 16.19
CA ALA A 243 36.31 -7.15 15.25
C ALA A 243 35.92 -5.66 15.35
N THR A 244 35.26 -5.14 14.32
CA THR A 244 34.75 -3.76 14.32
C THR A 244 33.39 -3.67 13.63
N ILE A 245 32.41 -3.11 14.33
CA ILE A 245 31.11 -2.73 13.77
C ILE A 245 31.22 -1.28 13.32
N ALA A 246 31.00 -0.98 12.03
CA ALA A 246 31.10 0.36 11.48
C ALA A 246 29.97 0.68 10.49
N GLY A 247 29.47 1.92 10.49
CA GLY A 247 28.50 2.37 9.49
C GLY A 247 27.58 3.48 9.98
N PHE A 248 26.30 3.41 9.62
CA PHE A 248 25.30 4.46 9.90
C PHE A 248 23.95 3.90 10.39
N VAL A 249 23.30 4.62 11.31
CA VAL A 249 21.94 4.33 11.81
C VAL A 249 21.10 5.61 11.87
N SER A 250 19.77 5.50 11.87
CA SER A 250 18.88 6.67 12.05
C SER A 250 19.16 7.45 13.35
N LYS A 251 19.01 8.78 13.30
CA LYS A 251 18.86 9.59 14.53
C LYS A 251 17.47 9.37 15.13
N VAL A 252 17.34 9.34 16.45
CA VAL A 252 16.03 9.43 17.12
C VAL A 252 15.46 10.84 16.92
N GLY A 253 14.20 10.96 16.50
CA GLY A 253 13.53 12.25 16.27
C GLY A 253 12.29 12.17 15.37
N GLU A 254 11.42 13.18 15.47
CA GLU A 254 10.14 13.23 14.73
C GLU A 254 10.38 13.21 13.20
N GLY A 255 9.71 12.29 12.50
CA GLY A 255 9.80 12.15 11.05
C GLY A 255 11.08 11.50 10.48
N VAL A 256 12.02 11.05 11.33
CA VAL A 256 13.25 10.37 10.88
C VAL A 256 13.04 8.87 10.60
N GLY A 257 12.12 8.23 11.33
CA GLY A 257 11.86 6.81 11.25
C GLY A 257 11.13 6.34 9.97
N ARG A 258 11.22 5.04 9.69
CA ARG A 258 10.54 4.33 8.59
C ARG A 258 9.28 3.63 9.08
N SER A 259 8.33 3.39 8.18
CA SER A 259 7.13 2.58 8.46
C SER A 259 7.37 1.06 8.41
N ASP A 260 8.53 0.63 7.89
CA ASP A 260 8.89 -0.76 7.59
C ASP A 260 10.42 -0.90 7.58
N ASN A 261 10.95 -2.12 7.61
CA ASN A 261 12.39 -2.44 7.55
C ASN A 261 12.96 -2.31 6.11
N ASP A 262 12.48 -1.32 5.34
CA ASP A 262 12.80 -1.17 3.92
C ASP A 262 14.28 -0.85 3.69
N ARG A 263 14.87 -0.02 4.58
CA ARG A 263 16.27 0.46 4.55
C ARG A 263 17.10 -0.08 5.71
N GLN A 264 16.98 -1.38 5.99
CA GLN A 264 17.90 -2.09 6.89
C GLN A 264 18.80 -2.98 6.03
N PHE A 265 20.10 -2.71 6.09
CA PHE A 265 21.18 -3.38 5.36
C PHE A 265 22.33 -3.70 6.31
N PHE A 266 22.77 -4.95 6.28
CA PHE A 266 23.88 -5.46 7.05
C PHE A 266 24.93 -6.05 6.10
N TYR A 267 26.20 -5.90 6.45
CA TYR A 267 27.33 -6.43 5.70
C TYR A 267 28.25 -7.18 6.66
N VAL A 268 28.92 -8.24 6.19
CA VAL A 268 30.04 -8.88 6.89
C VAL A 268 31.24 -8.83 5.96
N ASN A 269 32.32 -8.17 6.38
CA ASN A 269 33.49 -7.87 5.54
C ASN A 269 33.09 -7.35 4.14
N GLY A 270 32.19 -6.38 4.08
CA GLY A 270 31.68 -5.80 2.82
C GLY A 270 30.66 -6.65 2.04
N ARG A 271 30.37 -7.90 2.43
CA ARG A 271 29.36 -8.77 1.78
C ARG A 271 27.95 -8.47 2.29
N PRO A 272 26.97 -8.11 1.44
CA PRO A 272 25.58 -7.90 1.89
C PRO A 272 24.92 -9.21 2.34
N VAL A 273 24.47 -9.25 3.60
CA VAL A 273 23.89 -10.43 4.28
C VAL A 273 22.58 -10.09 5.00
N ASP A 274 21.78 -11.10 5.32
CA ASP A 274 20.68 -10.98 6.28
C ASP A 274 21.17 -11.42 7.66
N LEU A 275 21.13 -10.51 8.65
CA LEU A 275 21.42 -10.82 10.06
C LEU A 275 20.14 -10.62 10.90
N PRO A 276 19.35 -11.68 11.16
CA PRO A 276 18.12 -11.58 11.92
C PRO A 276 18.34 -11.07 13.36
N ASN A 277 19.43 -11.46 14.01
CA ASN A 277 19.75 -11.05 15.37
C ASN A 277 20.13 -9.56 15.43
N ALA A 278 21.00 -9.09 14.53
CA ALA A 278 21.31 -7.65 14.42
C ALA A 278 20.04 -6.83 14.08
N THR A 279 19.19 -7.35 13.20
CA THR A 279 17.87 -6.77 12.90
C THR A 279 17.00 -6.69 14.15
N LYS A 280 16.97 -7.73 14.99
CA LYS A 280 16.22 -7.75 16.25
C LYS A 280 16.77 -6.72 17.24
N THR A 281 18.06 -6.80 17.57
CA THR A 281 18.75 -5.90 18.51
C THR A 281 18.55 -4.43 18.15
N VAL A 282 18.78 -4.04 16.89
CA VAL A 282 18.61 -2.64 16.47
C VAL A 282 17.15 -2.19 16.57
N ASN A 283 16.19 -3.01 16.13
CA ASN A 283 14.76 -2.70 16.21
C ASN A 283 14.18 -2.78 17.63
N GLU A 284 14.90 -3.39 18.59
CA GLU A 284 14.52 -3.50 19.99
C GLU A 284 15.06 -2.30 20.79
N VAL A 285 16.37 -2.00 20.68
CA VAL A 285 16.98 -0.80 21.28
C VAL A 285 16.28 0.46 20.79
N TRP A 286 16.05 0.60 19.47
CA TRP A 286 15.32 1.74 18.91
C TRP A 286 13.91 1.93 19.50
N ARG A 287 13.20 0.84 19.80
CA ARG A 287 11.85 0.89 20.40
C ARG A 287 11.84 1.47 21.83
N GLN A 288 12.99 1.56 22.49
CA GLN A 288 13.13 2.24 23.79
C GLN A 288 13.15 3.78 23.66
N PHE A 289 13.24 4.30 22.43
CA PHE A 289 13.31 5.74 22.12
C PHE A 289 12.22 6.21 21.14
N GLU A 290 11.87 5.41 20.13
CA GLU A 290 10.85 5.71 19.12
C GLU A 290 10.01 4.44 18.83
N MET A 291 8.74 4.45 19.26
CA MET A 291 7.89 3.24 19.29
C MET A 291 7.12 2.97 17.99
N LYS A 292 6.77 4.01 17.22
CA LYS A 292 5.88 3.92 16.05
C LYS A 292 6.64 3.49 14.78
N HIS A 293 7.91 3.85 14.69
CA HIS A 293 8.72 3.68 13.49
C HIS A 293 9.83 2.62 13.62
N LYS A 294 10.60 2.43 12.54
CA LYS A 294 11.81 1.59 12.45
C LYS A 294 13.01 2.45 12.04
N PRO A 295 14.24 2.16 12.50
CA PRO A 295 15.43 2.86 12.03
C PRO A 295 15.80 2.42 10.61
N ALA A 296 16.44 3.31 9.86
CA ALA A 296 17.32 2.89 8.77
C ALA A 296 18.68 2.47 9.34
N VAL A 297 19.31 1.48 8.71
CA VAL A 297 20.50 0.81 9.22
C VAL A 297 21.40 0.42 8.04
N PHE A 298 22.68 0.77 8.13
CA PHE A 298 23.72 0.48 7.15
C PHE A 298 24.99 0.11 7.91
N LEU A 299 25.14 -1.14 8.34
CA LEU A 299 26.21 -1.57 9.25
C LEU A 299 27.06 -2.69 8.65
N ASP A 300 28.38 -2.48 8.62
CA ASP A 300 29.42 -3.39 8.16
C ASP A 300 30.15 -3.98 9.37
N LEU A 301 30.04 -5.29 9.55
CA LEU A 301 30.70 -6.07 10.59
C LEU A 301 32.03 -6.58 10.02
N ARG A 302 33.12 -5.98 10.46
CA ARG A 302 34.48 -6.35 10.06
C ARG A 302 34.99 -7.40 11.04
N LEU A 303 35.22 -8.60 10.52
CA LEU A 303 35.55 -9.79 11.31
C LEU A 303 36.90 -10.36 10.83
N PRO A 304 37.69 -10.99 11.72
CA PRO A 304 38.90 -11.72 11.32
C PRO A 304 38.59 -12.86 10.34
N ARG A 305 39.62 -13.36 9.65
CA ARG A 305 39.50 -14.52 8.76
C ARG A 305 39.07 -15.74 9.56
N GLY A 306 38.20 -16.57 8.99
CA GLY A 306 37.55 -17.66 9.73
C GLY A 306 36.57 -17.22 10.84
N GLY A 307 36.31 -15.92 11.03
CA GLY A 307 35.35 -15.40 12.02
C GLY A 307 33.87 -15.62 11.64
N PHE A 308 33.59 -16.05 10.41
CA PHE A 308 32.27 -16.26 9.86
C PHE A 308 32.31 -17.32 8.74
N ASP A 309 31.18 -18.01 8.52
CA ASP A 309 30.99 -18.97 7.42
C ASP A 309 29.94 -18.45 6.43
N VAL A 310 30.26 -18.52 5.14
CA VAL A 310 29.42 -18.10 3.99
C VAL A 310 28.86 -19.28 3.18
N ASN A 311 29.17 -20.52 3.55
CA ASN A 311 28.78 -21.72 2.82
C ASN A 311 27.36 -22.21 3.17
N VAL A 312 26.66 -21.52 4.08
CA VAL A 312 25.31 -21.87 4.59
C VAL A 312 24.27 -22.00 3.48
N THR A 313 23.97 -20.92 2.73
CA THR A 313 22.98 -20.95 1.64
C THR A 313 23.61 -20.85 0.24
N PRO A 314 22.95 -21.40 -0.80
CA PRO A 314 23.39 -21.21 -2.19
C PRO A 314 23.47 -19.74 -2.62
N ASP A 315 22.60 -18.87 -2.10
CA ASP A 315 22.56 -17.44 -2.42
C ASP A 315 23.54 -16.58 -1.58
N LYS A 316 24.28 -17.19 -0.64
CA LYS A 316 25.30 -16.55 0.21
C LYS A 316 24.78 -15.36 1.02
N ARG A 317 23.50 -15.40 1.46
CA ARG A 317 22.88 -14.30 2.23
C ARG A 317 22.73 -14.62 3.71
N GLU A 318 22.62 -15.89 4.07
CA GLU A 318 22.74 -16.35 5.46
C GLU A 318 24.21 -16.69 5.73
N THR A 319 24.70 -16.32 6.92
CA THR A 319 26.08 -16.55 7.36
C THR A 319 26.10 -16.86 8.85
N PHE A 320 26.83 -17.89 9.27
CA PHE A 320 27.09 -18.11 10.69
C PHE A 320 28.27 -17.25 11.14
N VAL A 321 28.18 -16.65 12.32
CA VAL A 321 29.18 -15.72 12.88
C VAL A 321 29.69 -16.28 14.20
N LYS A 322 31.02 -16.37 14.38
CA LYS A 322 31.61 -16.78 15.66
C LYS A 322 31.37 -15.69 16.71
N GLU A 323 31.04 -16.13 17.94
CA GLU A 323 30.73 -15.25 19.07
C GLU A 323 29.65 -14.19 18.77
N GLU A 324 28.66 -14.54 17.94
CA GLU A 324 27.58 -13.62 17.51
C GLU A 324 26.91 -12.89 18.69
N VAL A 325 26.70 -13.56 19.82
CA VAL A 325 26.13 -12.97 21.04
C VAL A 325 26.95 -11.77 21.54
N ALA A 326 28.27 -11.91 21.68
CA ALA A 326 29.15 -10.83 22.13
C ALA A 326 29.15 -9.64 21.16
N ILE A 327 29.08 -9.92 19.85
CA ILE A 327 28.95 -8.90 18.81
C ILE A 327 27.59 -8.17 18.91
N MET A 328 26.50 -8.90 19.16
CA MET A 328 25.17 -8.32 19.34
C MET A 328 25.05 -7.50 20.63
N ASP A 329 25.72 -7.90 21.71
CA ASP A 329 25.75 -7.15 22.95
C ASP A 329 26.63 -5.90 22.85
N ALA A 330 27.76 -5.97 22.15
CA ALA A 330 28.55 -4.77 21.84
C ALA A 330 27.81 -3.81 20.88
N LEU A 331 27.02 -4.34 19.93
CA LEU A 331 26.10 -3.55 19.11
C LEU A 331 25.02 -2.89 19.97
N ARG A 332 24.40 -3.64 20.89
CA ARG A 332 23.38 -3.15 21.83
C ARG A 332 23.93 -2.04 22.72
N GLU A 333 25.11 -2.23 23.30
CA GLU A 333 25.84 -1.24 24.10
C GLU A 333 26.14 0.03 23.30
N ALA A 334 26.68 -0.10 22.08
CA ALA A 334 27.02 1.04 21.24
C ALA A 334 25.78 1.84 20.75
N LEU A 335 24.68 1.16 20.45
CA LEU A 335 23.40 1.81 20.11
C LEU A 335 22.77 2.49 21.33
N LEU A 336 22.84 1.86 22.51
CA LEU A 336 22.41 2.50 23.75
C LEU A 336 23.26 3.75 24.02
N ALA A 337 24.58 3.66 24.00
CA ALA A 337 25.47 4.82 24.19
C ALA A 337 25.24 5.94 23.16
N LEU A 338 24.92 5.60 21.90
CA LEU A 338 24.59 6.58 20.85
C LEU A 338 23.24 7.28 21.09
N TYR A 339 22.26 6.59 21.67
CA TYR A 339 20.91 7.12 21.91
C TYR A 339 20.68 7.62 23.34
N GLU A 340 21.54 7.29 24.31
CA GLU A 340 21.44 7.72 25.71
C GLU A 340 21.45 9.25 25.88
N PRO A 341 22.23 10.05 25.11
CA PRO A 341 22.08 11.51 25.09
C PRO A 341 20.71 12.01 24.59
N THR A 342 19.94 11.15 23.90
CA THR A 342 18.54 11.42 23.52
C THR A 342 17.55 11.04 24.63
N ARG A 343 17.99 10.32 25.67
CA ARG A 343 17.16 9.79 26.76
C ARG A 343 16.86 10.84 27.83
N GLY A 344 16.03 11.81 27.45
CA GLY A 344 15.82 13.03 28.23
C GLY A 344 16.41 14.28 27.57
N THR A 345 16.54 14.27 26.25
CA THR A 345 16.52 15.51 25.46
C THR A 345 15.29 15.51 24.56
N PHE A 346 14.34 16.39 24.86
CA PHE A 346 13.27 16.72 23.92
C PHE A 346 13.75 17.86 23.04
N GLN A 347 13.89 17.66 21.73
CA GLN A 347 14.25 18.76 20.83
C GLN A 347 13.14 19.81 20.81
N VAL A 348 13.49 21.02 21.25
CA VAL A 348 12.59 22.18 21.30
C VAL A 348 12.28 22.64 19.88
N GLN A 349 11.14 22.19 19.35
CA GLN A 349 10.54 22.78 18.15
C GLN A 349 9.92 24.12 18.50
N SER A 350 10.55 25.21 18.07
CA SER A 350 9.87 26.51 18.02
C SER A 350 8.69 26.43 17.05
N LEU A 351 7.47 26.71 17.53
CA LEU A 351 6.29 26.89 16.68
C LEU A 351 6.39 28.15 15.79
N VAL A 352 7.39 29.00 16.03
CA VAL A 352 7.69 30.20 15.24
C VAL A 352 8.97 29.98 14.42
N ALA A 353 8.82 29.74 13.12
CA ALA A 353 9.89 29.87 12.15
C ALA A 353 9.81 31.26 11.47
N PRO A 354 10.91 32.01 11.32
CA PRO A 354 10.91 33.37 10.77
C PRO A 354 10.72 33.41 9.24
N SER A 355 9.50 33.10 8.78
CA SER A 355 9.12 33.06 7.37
C SER A 355 8.73 34.44 6.80
N LEU A 356 9.62 35.43 6.88
CA LEU A 356 9.43 36.75 6.27
C LEU A 356 10.69 37.25 5.54
N LYS A 357 10.70 37.10 4.20
CA LYS A 357 11.40 38.05 3.32
C LYS A 357 10.34 38.89 2.60
N ALA A 358 10.22 40.15 3.01
CA ALA A 358 9.25 41.07 2.44
C ALA A 358 9.62 41.45 0.99
N PRO A 359 8.64 41.65 0.09
CA PRO A 359 8.91 42.11 -1.27
C PRO A 359 9.26 43.60 -1.27
N VAL A 360 10.53 43.93 -1.54
CA VAL A 360 10.97 45.32 -1.70
C VAL A 360 10.43 45.87 -3.02
N PHE A 361 9.42 46.74 -2.93
CA PHE A 361 8.94 47.52 -4.07
C PHE A 361 9.94 48.66 -4.38
N VAL A 362 10.54 48.63 -5.57
CA VAL A 362 11.27 49.78 -6.14
C VAL A 362 10.48 50.29 -7.33
N ALA A 363 10.11 51.58 -7.30
CA ALA A 363 9.31 52.20 -8.35
C ALA A 363 10.16 52.51 -9.60
N SER A 364 9.63 52.21 -10.79
CA SER A 364 10.26 52.56 -12.08
C SER A 364 9.79 53.94 -12.55
N GLY A 365 10.64 54.96 -12.42
CA GLY A 365 10.29 56.37 -12.69
C GLY A 365 11.42 57.25 -13.23
N ALA A 366 11.93 56.91 -14.43
CA ALA A 366 12.63 57.77 -15.40
C ALA A 366 13.62 58.88 -14.91
N ALA A 367 14.92 58.63 -15.10
CA ALA A 367 15.86 59.59 -15.74
C ALA A 367 17.19 58.90 -16.12
N LYS A 368 17.85 59.35 -17.21
CA LYS A 368 19.26 59.03 -17.54
C LYS A 368 20.10 60.30 -17.39
N PRO A 369 21.28 60.21 -16.74
CA PRO A 369 22.44 61.00 -17.13
C PRO A 369 23.45 60.21 -17.99
N VAL A 370 24.34 60.96 -18.64
CA VAL A 370 25.36 60.52 -19.60
C VAL A 370 26.59 59.92 -18.88
N ALA A 371 27.30 59.00 -19.54
CA ALA A 371 28.67 58.62 -19.20
C ALA A 371 29.65 59.09 -20.31
N PRO A 372 30.80 59.72 -19.98
CA PRO A 372 31.89 59.97 -20.93
C PRO A 372 32.73 58.69 -21.16
N ALA A 373 33.56 58.70 -22.20
CA ALA A 373 34.19 57.49 -22.75
C ALA A 373 35.72 57.43 -22.57
N SER A 374 36.27 56.22 -22.73
CA SER A 374 37.65 55.97 -23.19
C SER A 374 37.69 54.69 -24.05
N PRO A 375 38.19 54.74 -25.30
CA PRO A 375 38.45 53.58 -26.18
C PRO A 375 39.96 53.24 -26.20
N PRO A 376 40.50 52.35 -27.07
CA PRO A 376 39.87 51.42 -28.03
C PRO A 376 40.02 49.97 -27.49
N THR A 377 40.12 48.83 -28.21
CA THR A 377 40.33 48.53 -29.65
C THR A 377 39.68 47.20 -30.02
N SER A 378 39.60 46.91 -31.32
CA SER A 378 39.01 45.73 -31.95
C SER A 378 39.93 45.15 -33.04
N ILE A 379 39.70 43.91 -33.51
CA ILE A 379 39.37 43.63 -34.94
C ILE A 379 39.10 42.13 -35.25
N HIS A 380 37.96 41.93 -35.92
CA HIS A 380 37.48 40.84 -36.81
C HIS A 380 37.79 39.33 -36.62
N ALA A 381 36.68 38.55 -36.59
CA ALA A 381 36.56 37.19 -37.14
C ALA A 381 36.26 37.22 -38.67
N PRO A 382 36.14 36.07 -39.38
CA PRO A 382 34.78 35.51 -39.54
C PRO A 382 34.63 33.98 -39.73
N TYR A 383 33.50 33.46 -39.23
CA TYR A 383 32.47 32.65 -39.92
C TYR A 383 32.81 31.87 -41.23
N VAL A 384 32.51 30.56 -41.27
CA VAL A 384 31.74 29.84 -42.34
C VAL A 384 31.49 28.37 -41.91
N ALA A 385 30.61 27.62 -42.58
CA ALA A 385 29.97 26.41 -42.04
C ALA A 385 30.04 25.13 -42.92
N SER A 386 29.72 23.99 -42.27
CA SER A 386 29.08 22.77 -42.80
C SER A 386 29.94 21.57 -43.29
N LYS A 387 29.24 20.41 -43.37
CA LYS A 387 29.56 19.12 -44.04
C LYS A 387 30.50 18.08 -43.36
N LYS A 388 29.83 17.05 -42.83
CA LYS A 388 29.92 15.62 -43.24
C LYS A 388 31.30 14.93 -43.41
N ARG A 389 31.44 13.88 -42.58
CA ARG A 389 31.80 12.48 -42.94
C ARG A 389 33.30 12.10 -42.97
N SER A 390 33.51 10.81 -42.70
CA SER A 390 34.70 9.97 -42.99
C SER A 390 35.77 9.86 -41.89
N ARG A 391 35.89 8.62 -41.41
CA ARG A 391 37.11 7.94 -40.93
C ARG A 391 38.38 8.42 -41.65
N GLN A 392 39.52 8.48 -40.94
CA GLN A 392 40.55 7.41 -41.00
C GLN A 392 41.71 7.58 -39.98
N SER A 393 42.09 6.44 -39.38
CA SER A 393 43.42 5.92 -38.97
C SER A 393 44.61 6.82 -38.52
N SER A 394 45.61 6.14 -37.91
CA SER A 394 46.92 6.59 -37.35
C SER A 394 46.82 7.43 -36.06
N ALA A 395 47.54 7.17 -34.96
CA ALA A 395 48.93 6.70 -34.72
C ALA A 395 49.98 7.83 -34.85
N ALA A 396 50.95 8.01 -33.93
CA ALA A 396 51.20 7.40 -32.61
C ALA A 396 52.26 8.20 -31.81
N LEU A 397 52.64 7.70 -30.63
CA LEU A 397 53.91 7.92 -29.89
C LEU A 397 54.15 9.28 -29.18
N ALA A 398 55.18 9.24 -28.32
CA ALA A 398 55.83 10.33 -27.55
C ALA A 398 54.99 11.01 -26.44
N GLU A 399 55.51 11.28 -25.23
CA GLU A 399 56.69 10.72 -24.54
C GLU A 399 56.59 11.01 -23.04
N SER A 400 57.37 10.32 -22.20
CA SER A 400 57.58 10.72 -20.78
C SER A 400 58.72 11.74 -20.68
N PRO A 401 58.85 12.46 -19.55
CA PRO A 401 59.89 12.02 -18.63
C PRO A 401 59.50 12.06 -17.14
N MET A 402 60.37 11.47 -16.32
CA MET A 402 60.29 11.38 -14.86
C MET A 402 60.98 12.57 -14.18
N VAL A 403 60.61 12.84 -12.92
CA VAL A 403 61.57 13.28 -11.88
C VAL A 403 61.27 12.48 -10.61
N SER A 404 62.32 12.18 -9.84
CA SER A 404 62.31 11.35 -8.62
C SER A 404 62.92 12.11 -7.44
N GLU A 405 62.57 11.75 -6.21
CA GLU A 405 63.43 11.99 -5.04
C GLU A 405 63.31 10.84 -4.02
N SER A 406 64.32 10.65 -3.18
CA SER A 406 64.54 9.43 -2.37
C SER A 406 65.53 9.70 -1.21
N LEU A 407 66.22 8.66 -0.71
CA LEU A 407 67.18 8.63 0.41
C LEU A 407 66.53 8.60 1.83
N ASP A 408 67.08 7.97 2.88
CA ASP A 408 68.10 6.89 3.04
C ASP A 408 68.06 6.45 4.55
N ALA A 409 68.68 5.36 5.04
CA ALA A 409 69.01 4.01 4.52
C ALA A 409 69.62 3.18 5.69
N SER A 410 69.68 1.84 5.57
CA SER A 410 70.57 0.99 6.39
C SER A 410 70.81 -0.40 5.77
N ALA A 411 71.98 -0.97 6.05
CA ALA A 411 72.59 -2.14 5.39
C ALA A 411 72.96 -3.22 6.45
N ALA A 412 73.45 -4.44 6.15
CA ALA A 412 73.51 -5.28 4.93
C ALA A 412 73.90 -6.71 5.36
N LEU A 413 73.68 -7.73 4.50
CA LEU A 413 74.43 -8.99 4.55
C LEU A 413 74.51 -9.66 3.16
N VAL A 414 75.41 -10.62 2.97
CA VAL A 414 76.21 -10.72 1.73
C VAL A 414 76.34 -12.16 1.18
N VAL A 415 76.14 -12.30 -0.15
CA VAL A 415 76.60 -13.37 -1.08
C VAL A 415 75.94 -14.78 -1.03
N GLY A 416 75.46 -15.21 -2.21
CA GLY A 416 75.24 -16.62 -2.62
C GLY A 416 76.25 -17.00 -3.73
N PRO A 417 75.92 -17.75 -4.81
CA PRO A 417 74.71 -18.52 -5.12
C PRO A 417 75.01 -20.04 -5.27
N ALA A 418 74.03 -20.83 -5.73
CA ALA A 418 74.20 -22.25 -6.12
C ALA A 418 73.41 -22.58 -7.41
N SER A 419 73.65 -23.74 -8.01
CA SER A 419 73.35 -24.01 -9.43
C SER A 419 72.91 -25.44 -9.74
N THR A 420 72.49 -25.66 -11.01
CA THR A 420 72.65 -26.90 -11.80
C THR A 420 71.98 -28.22 -11.36
N THR A 421 70.91 -28.57 -12.10
CA THR A 421 70.67 -29.85 -12.82
C THR A 421 70.43 -31.21 -12.11
N SER A 422 69.66 -32.04 -12.83
CA SER A 422 69.62 -33.52 -12.91
C SER A 422 68.93 -34.36 -11.81
N ASP A 423 68.12 -35.32 -12.29
CA ASP A 423 67.53 -36.49 -11.61
C ASP A 423 68.62 -37.48 -11.11
N PRO A 424 68.32 -38.47 -10.22
CA PRO A 424 67.65 -39.70 -10.66
C PRO A 424 66.74 -40.47 -9.67
N VAL A 425 65.69 -41.09 -10.24
CA VAL A 425 65.18 -42.48 -10.09
C VAL A 425 65.62 -43.36 -8.89
N VAL A 426 64.63 -43.86 -8.12
CA VAL A 426 64.44 -45.27 -7.62
C VAL A 426 62.92 -45.46 -7.29
N GLU A 427 62.28 -46.64 -7.21
CA GLU A 427 62.04 -47.74 -8.17
C GLU A 427 60.91 -48.67 -7.61
N VAL A 428 59.90 -48.99 -8.46
CA VAL A 428 59.11 -50.24 -8.65
C VAL A 428 59.20 -51.32 -7.52
N PRO A 429 58.09 -51.94 -7.01
CA PRO A 429 57.18 -52.72 -7.86
C PRO A 429 55.67 -52.80 -7.54
N ALA A 430 54.95 -53.32 -8.53
CA ALA A 430 53.52 -53.62 -8.54
C ALA A 430 53.25 -55.13 -8.46
N LEU A 431 51.96 -55.51 -8.29
CA LEU A 431 51.47 -56.84 -8.67
C LEU A 431 49.98 -56.77 -9.02
N ALA A 432 49.60 -57.45 -10.11
CA ALA A 432 48.22 -57.63 -10.55
C ALA A 432 47.97 -59.13 -10.77
N ILE A 433 46.74 -59.60 -10.49
CA ILE A 433 46.25 -60.94 -10.84
C ILE A 433 44.71 -60.96 -10.76
N ALA A 434 44.10 -61.80 -11.60
CA ALA A 434 42.71 -62.25 -11.60
C ALA A 434 42.73 -63.79 -11.87
N PRO A 435 41.63 -64.58 -11.81
CA PRO A 435 40.20 -64.22 -11.81
C PRO A 435 39.30 -65.15 -10.93
N THR A 436 38.01 -65.28 -11.31
CA THR A 436 37.05 -66.39 -11.06
C THR A 436 36.33 -66.55 -9.69
N ALA A 437 35.17 -67.25 -9.76
CA ALA A 437 34.20 -67.58 -8.67
C ALA A 437 34.38 -69.06 -8.22
N PRO A 438 33.47 -69.82 -7.51
CA PRO A 438 32.01 -69.69 -7.32
C PRO A 438 31.42 -70.16 -5.94
N MET A 439 30.11 -70.52 -5.91
CA MET A 439 29.35 -71.38 -4.95
C MET A 439 28.77 -70.82 -3.62
N GLY A 440 27.78 -71.56 -3.08
CA GLY A 440 27.01 -71.34 -1.83
C GLY A 440 26.00 -72.48 -1.57
N LEU A 441 25.20 -72.42 -0.48
CA LEU A 441 24.07 -73.31 -0.10
C LEU A 441 23.13 -72.51 0.87
N ALA A 442 21.78 -72.61 0.81
CA ALA A 442 20.86 -73.47 1.62
C ALA A 442 20.98 -73.30 3.16
N THR A 443 19.93 -73.28 4.00
CA THR A 443 18.51 -73.76 3.96
C THR A 443 17.56 -72.75 4.71
N GLU A 444 16.26 -72.88 5.07
CA GLU A 444 15.04 -73.71 4.77
C GLU A 444 13.76 -73.04 5.39
N VAL A 445 12.53 -73.51 5.04
CA VAL A 445 11.23 -73.57 5.82
C VAL A 445 10.74 -72.31 6.59
N VAL A 446 9.50 -71.78 6.43
CA VAL A 446 8.16 -72.38 6.66
C VAL A 446 7.19 -72.15 5.47
N ASP A 447 6.15 -72.99 5.40
CA ASP A 447 5.15 -73.15 4.32
C ASP A 447 3.74 -72.66 4.72
N ASP A 448 2.84 -72.46 3.75
CA ASP A 448 1.37 -72.63 3.83
C ASP A 448 0.71 -72.27 2.46
N THR A 449 -0.28 -73.05 2.02
CA THR A 449 -0.71 -73.15 0.61
C THR A 449 -2.24 -73.07 0.37
N GLU A 450 -2.64 -72.46 -0.75
CA GLU A 450 -3.85 -72.73 -1.61
C GLU A 450 -3.73 -71.73 -2.80
N SER A 451 -3.67 -72.08 -4.11
CA SER A 451 -4.53 -72.91 -4.98
C SER A 451 -5.86 -72.19 -5.34
N ASP A 452 -6.38 -72.12 -6.58
CA ASP A 452 -6.09 -72.82 -7.86
C ASP A 452 -6.35 -71.95 -9.13
N GLU A 453 -5.89 -72.43 -10.30
CA GLU A 453 -6.55 -72.49 -11.65
C GLU A 453 -7.35 -71.28 -12.27
N ASP A 454 -7.35 -71.00 -13.59
CA ASP A 454 -6.49 -71.44 -14.72
C ASP A 454 -6.65 -70.54 -15.99
N GLU A 455 -5.80 -70.79 -16.99
CA GLU A 455 -5.92 -70.66 -18.47
C GLU A 455 -6.41 -69.39 -19.22
N ALA A 456 -6.00 -69.36 -20.50
CA ALA A 456 -6.43 -68.51 -21.61
C ALA A 456 -6.23 -69.33 -22.92
N PRO A 457 -6.44 -68.83 -24.18
CA PRO A 457 -7.07 -67.59 -24.66
C PRO A 457 -8.05 -67.82 -25.86
N LYS A 458 -8.44 -66.71 -26.55
CA LYS A 458 -8.94 -66.58 -27.96
C LYS A 458 -10.43 -66.26 -28.17
N ALA A 459 -10.68 -65.55 -29.26
CA ALA A 459 -11.97 -65.12 -29.84
C ALA A 459 -12.19 -65.88 -31.19
N PRO A 460 -12.93 -65.43 -32.24
CA PRO A 460 -13.92 -64.32 -32.37
C PRO A 460 -15.19 -64.67 -33.20
N ALA A 461 -16.21 -63.78 -33.26
CA ALA A 461 -17.21 -63.79 -34.35
C ALA A 461 -18.07 -62.51 -34.53
N LYS A 462 -17.92 -61.82 -35.69
CA LYS A 462 -19.00 -61.26 -36.58
C LYS A 462 -19.94 -60.16 -35.97
N ARG A 463 -20.70 -59.31 -36.68
CA ARG A 463 -20.98 -58.92 -38.10
C ARG A 463 -21.73 -57.54 -38.03
N ALA A 464 -22.01 -56.77 -39.09
CA ALA A 464 -21.23 -56.20 -40.21
C ALA A 464 -22.12 -55.21 -41.03
N LYS A 465 -21.52 -54.33 -41.87
CA LYS A 465 -22.14 -53.42 -42.89
C LYS A 465 -22.78 -52.11 -42.36
N LEU A 466 -22.56 -50.92 -42.98
CA LEU A 466 -22.88 -50.37 -44.34
C LEU A 466 -24.38 -49.98 -44.48
N ARG A 467 -24.79 -48.89 -45.18
CA ARG A 467 -24.08 -47.96 -46.10
C ARG A 467 -24.77 -46.56 -46.14
N SER A 468 -24.05 -45.58 -46.69
CA SER A 468 -24.46 -44.20 -47.06
C SER A 468 -25.55 -44.06 -48.14
N GLN A 469 -26.12 -42.86 -48.25
CA GLN A 469 -26.46 -42.18 -49.53
C GLN A 469 -26.52 -40.64 -49.33
N GLN A 470 -26.51 -39.74 -50.33
CA GLN A 470 -25.64 -39.44 -51.51
C GLN A 470 -26.21 -38.09 -52.11
N LEU A 471 -25.54 -37.14 -52.78
CA LEU A 471 -24.66 -37.13 -53.97
C LEU A 471 -23.96 -35.73 -54.13
N HIS A 472 -22.72 -35.68 -54.66
CA HIS A 472 -22.20 -34.81 -55.77
C HIS A 472 -22.28 -33.24 -55.71
N ASP A 473 -21.42 -32.42 -56.35
CA ASP A 473 -20.27 -32.57 -57.30
C ASP A 473 -19.22 -31.43 -57.11
N ASP A 474 -17.98 -31.60 -57.63
CA ASP A 474 -16.99 -30.62 -58.21
C ASP A 474 -16.58 -29.30 -57.48
N GLU A 475 -15.40 -28.64 -57.70
CA GLU A 475 -14.05 -29.00 -58.21
C GLU A 475 -12.99 -27.90 -57.83
N ASN A 476 -11.69 -28.29 -57.81
CA ASN A 476 -10.46 -27.50 -58.13
C ASN A 476 -10.02 -26.20 -57.37
N GLU A 477 -8.82 -25.72 -57.74
CA GLU A 477 -7.91 -24.84 -56.99
C GLU A 477 -7.80 -23.35 -57.47
N ALA A 478 -6.99 -22.58 -56.73
CA ALA A 478 -6.04 -21.55 -57.20
C ALA A 478 -6.43 -20.04 -57.35
N LEU A 479 -5.73 -19.24 -56.53
CA LEU A 479 -4.99 -17.99 -56.85
C LEU A 479 -5.58 -16.84 -57.73
N ALA A 480 -5.62 -15.67 -57.09
CA ALA A 480 -5.12 -14.35 -57.56
C ALA A 480 -5.97 -13.37 -58.41
N PHE A 481 -6.04 -12.13 -57.88
CA PHE A 481 -5.99 -10.79 -58.52
C PHE A 481 -6.93 -10.35 -59.68
N ALA A 482 -7.34 -9.06 -59.54
CA ALA A 482 -7.68 -8.06 -60.58
C ALA A 482 -9.16 -7.77 -60.94
N SER A 483 -9.36 -6.53 -61.44
CA SER A 483 -10.59 -5.91 -62.00
C SER A 483 -10.46 -5.86 -63.56
N PRO A 484 -11.32 -5.23 -64.42
CA PRO A 484 -12.33 -4.16 -64.17
C PRO A 484 -13.62 -4.06 -65.07
N VAL A 485 -14.53 -3.14 -64.70
CA VAL A 485 -15.40 -2.24 -65.54
C VAL A 485 -16.45 -2.78 -66.56
N GLY A 486 -17.70 -2.26 -66.45
CA GLY A 486 -18.80 -2.31 -67.46
C GLY A 486 -19.96 -1.33 -67.14
N LYS A 487 -20.79 -0.91 -68.13
CA LYS A 487 -21.86 0.16 -68.06
C LYS A 487 -22.87 0.05 -69.25
N PRO A 488 -23.99 0.84 -69.40
CA PRO A 488 -24.53 1.97 -68.62
C PRO A 488 -25.86 1.66 -67.86
N PRO A 489 -27.16 2.02 -68.19
CA PRO A 489 -27.80 2.82 -69.26
C PRO A 489 -28.27 4.26 -68.83
N ARG A 490 -29.51 4.73 -69.15
CA ARG A 490 -29.96 6.17 -69.09
C ARG A 490 -31.48 6.50 -69.04
N SER A 491 -31.79 7.68 -68.46
CA SER A 491 -32.73 8.75 -68.91
C SER A 491 -32.43 10.03 -68.06
N ASP A 492 -32.03 11.20 -68.59
CA ASP A 492 -32.73 12.26 -69.35
C ASP A 492 -33.55 13.26 -68.47
N SER A 493 -33.49 14.60 -68.62
CA SER A 493 -32.73 15.46 -69.56
C SER A 493 -32.53 16.96 -69.15
N SER A 494 -31.35 17.53 -69.47
CA SER A 494 -31.02 18.98 -69.68
C SER A 494 -31.10 19.99 -68.49
N VAL A 495 -30.58 21.25 -68.51
CA VAL A 495 -29.69 22.00 -69.47
C VAL A 495 -28.35 22.45 -68.78
N ALA A 496 -27.74 23.66 -68.74
CA ALA A 496 -27.96 25.06 -69.21
C ALA A 496 -26.62 25.88 -69.44
N ARG A 497 -26.61 27.21 -69.20
CA ARG A 497 -25.51 28.22 -69.37
C ARG A 497 -25.72 29.36 -68.32
N ALA A 498 -24.85 30.33 -67.98
CA ALA A 498 -23.54 30.81 -68.49
C ALA A 498 -22.68 31.54 -67.38
N THR A 499 -21.65 32.30 -67.79
CA THR A 499 -20.61 33.01 -66.99
C THR A 499 -20.83 34.56 -66.87
N PRO A 500 -20.00 35.37 -66.14
CA PRO A 500 -20.34 36.73 -65.64
C PRO A 500 -19.87 37.91 -66.56
N PRO A 501 -20.13 39.22 -66.29
CA PRO A 501 -19.30 40.04 -65.36
C PRO A 501 -19.92 41.35 -64.72
N ALA A 502 -19.15 41.97 -63.82
CA ALA A 502 -18.91 43.42 -63.49
C ALA A 502 -19.96 44.58 -63.59
N ALA A 503 -19.98 45.42 -62.51
CA ALA A 503 -20.18 46.90 -62.43
C ALA A 503 -21.49 47.54 -62.99
N VAL A 504 -21.97 48.76 -62.64
CA VAL A 504 -21.43 50.05 -62.11
C VAL A 504 -22.43 50.69 -61.11
N GLY A 505 -22.09 51.81 -60.44
CA GLY A 505 -22.94 52.61 -59.51
C GLY A 505 -24.11 53.41 -60.14
N SER A 506 -24.72 54.42 -59.50
CA SER A 506 -24.17 55.35 -58.48
C SER A 506 -25.21 56.18 -57.67
N GLY A 507 -24.85 56.60 -56.45
CA GLY A 507 -25.39 57.80 -55.75
C GLY A 507 -26.68 57.62 -54.93
N SER A 508 -26.94 58.37 -53.84
CA SER A 508 -26.17 59.46 -53.20
C SER A 508 -26.44 59.58 -51.67
N ARG A 509 -25.37 59.90 -50.90
CA ARG A 509 -25.26 60.52 -49.54
C ARG A 509 -26.52 60.59 -48.65
N ARG A 510 -26.50 60.24 -47.35
CA ARG A 510 -25.85 61.03 -46.28
C ARG A 510 -26.04 60.45 -44.85
N ARG A 511 -24.99 59.89 -44.24
CA ARG A 511 -24.65 60.02 -42.78
C ARG A 511 -23.32 59.33 -42.48
N GLU A 512 -22.58 59.86 -41.51
CA GLU A 512 -21.36 59.21 -41.00
C GLU A 512 -21.70 58.31 -39.81
N SER A 513 -21.28 57.04 -39.89
CA SER A 513 -21.25 56.09 -38.78
C SER A 513 -20.18 55.04 -39.06
N LEU A 514 -19.32 54.75 -38.08
CA LEU A 514 -18.22 53.80 -38.25
C LEU A 514 -18.73 52.34 -38.46
N PRO A 515 -17.95 51.47 -39.13
CA PRO A 515 -18.42 50.15 -39.57
C PRO A 515 -18.78 49.16 -38.44
N PRO A 516 -19.58 48.12 -38.73
CA PRO A 516 -20.16 47.24 -37.72
C PRO A 516 -19.15 46.26 -37.12
N LYS A 517 -19.47 45.70 -35.95
CA LYS A 517 -18.84 44.50 -35.41
C LYS A 517 -19.54 43.25 -35.99
N PRO A 518 -18.88 42.40 -36.78
CA PRO A 518 -19.35 41.05 -37.05
C PRO A 518 -19.16 40.19 -35.79
N PHE A 519 -20.03 39.21 -35.57
CA PHE A 519 -19.83 38.22 -34.49
C PHE A 519 -18.60 37.34 -34.81
N PRO A 520 -17.71 37.07 -33.84
CA PRO A 520 -16.54 36.24 -34.08
C PRO A 520 -16.91 34.75 -34.28
N PRO A 521 -16.16 33.98 -35.07
CA PRO A 521 -16.55 32.62 -35.46
C PRO A 521 -16.28 31.54 -34.40
N CYS A 522 -16.77 30.34 -34.73
CA CYS A 522 -16.51 29.07 -34.06
C CYS A 522 -15.01 28.77 -33.80
N VAL A 523 -14.76 27.98 -32.74
CA VAL A 523 -13.42 27.61 -32.26
C VAL A 523 -12.63 26.83 -33.33
N GLY A 524 -11.59 27.45 -33.88
CA GLY A 524 -10.71 26.83 -34.87
C GLY A 524 -9.77 25.77 -34.28
N ARG A 525 -9.37 24.79 -35.10
CA ARG A 525 -8.26 23.88 -34.79
C ARG A 525 -6.95 24.66 -34.73
N MET A 526 -6.20 24.54 -33.63
CA MET A 526 -4.79 24.93 -33.58
C MET A 526 -3.98 24.14 -34.62
N THR A 527 -3.04 24.78 -35.31
CA THR A 527 -2.20 24.13 -36.30
C THR A 527 -0.93 23.54 -35.67
N LEU A 528 -0.28 22.62 -36.40
CA LEU A 528 1.03 22.10 -36.02
C LEU A 528 2.14 23.18 -36.00
N ALA A 529 1.94 24.34 -36.64
CA ALA A 529 2.85 25.48 -36.54
C ALA A 529 2.70 26.19 -35.18
N ASP A 530 1.46 26.43 -34.74
CA ASP A 530 1.16 27.11 -33.46
C ASP A 530 1.69 26.32 -32.26
N ILE A 531 1.47 25.00 -32.28
CA ILE A 531 1.95 24.06 -31.26
C ILE A 531 3.49 24.05 -31.20
N ARG A 532 4.17 24.12 -32.36
CA ARG A 532 5.63 24.23 -32.42
C ARG A 532 6.11 25.59 -31.89
N ALA A 533 5.45 26.69 -32.26
CA ALA A 533 5.78 28.03 -31.78
C ALA A 533 5.62 28.18 -30.26
N GLN A 534 4.55 27.62 -29.68
CA GLN A 534 4.37 27.54 -28.22
C GLN A 534 5.46 26.68 -27.57
N ARG A 535 5.75 25.49 -28.12
CA ARG A 535 6.76 24.58 -27.56
C ARG A 535 8.17 25.16 -27.57
N THR A 536 8.54 25.89 -28.62
CA THR A 536 9.83 26.62 -28.66
C THR A 536 9.87 27.74 -27.61
N ARG A 537 8.80 28.53 -27.45
CA ARG A 537 8.71 29.58 -26.43
C ARG A 537 8.77 29.03 -24.99
N TYR A 538 8.24 27.83 -24.76
CA TYR A 538 8.33 27.13 -23.47
C TYR A 538 9.79 26.76 -23.15
N PHE A 539 10.47 26.05 -24.05
CA PHE A 539 11.88 25.67 -23.86
C PHE A 539 12.85 26.86 -23.83
N GLN A 540 12.51 27.97 -24.49
CA GLN A 540 13.28 29.21 -24.41
C GLN A 540 13.25 29.77 -22.97
N ARG A 541 12.06 29.89 -22.37
CA ARG A 541 11.89 30.29 -20.97
C ARG A 541 12.54 29.32 -19.98
N GLU A 542 12.49 28.03 -20.26
CA GLU A 542 13.11 27.00 -19.42
C GLU A 542 14.65 27.14 -19.40
N LYS A 543 15.26 27.45 -20.55
CA LYS A 543 16.69 27.83 -20.62
C LYS A 543 17.00 29.16 -19.95
N GLU A 544 16.16 30.17 -20.11
CA GLU A 544 16.33 31.49 -19.45
C GLU A 544 16.26 31.33 -17.92
N HIS A 545 15.35 30.50 -17.42
CA HIS A 545 15.23 30.17 -16.00
C HIS A 545 16.44 29.35 -15.49
N GLN A 546 16.94 28.38 -16.26
CA GLN A 546 18.16 27.65 -15.89
C GLN A 546 19.41 28.54 -15.89
N ALA A 547 19.52 29.50 -16.81
CA ALA A 547 20.61 30.47 -16.83
C ALA A 547 20.57 31.39 -15.60
N LEU A 548 19.39 31.90 -15.23
CA LEU A 548 19.19 32.74 -14.03
C LEU A 548 19.52 32.00 -12.73
N VAL A 549 19.14 30.72 -12.61
CA VAL A 549 19.51 29.88 -11.46
C VAL A 549 21.02 29.61 -11.42
N ALA A 550 21.65 29.33 -12.57
CA ALA A 550 23.10 29.11 -12.63
C ALA A 550 23.93 30.35 -12.28
N SER A 551 23.39 31.57 -12.46
CA SER A 551 24.05 32.82 -12.04
C SER A 551 23.89 33.17 -10.56
N ALA A 552 23.12 32.41 -9.78
CA ALA A 552 22.80 32.73 -8.38
C ALA A 552 23.67 31.98 -7.35
N ASP A 553 24.43 30.98 -7.75
CA ASP A 553 25.17 30.05 -6.87
C ASP A 553 26.70 30.28 -6.96
N GLY A 554 27.09 31.57 -7.00
CA GLY A 554 28.37 32.05 -7.52
C GLY A 554 29.24 32.84 -6.54
N GLY A 555 29.48 32.30 -5.34
CA GLY A 555 30.62 32.70 -4.50
C GLY A 555 30.45 33.90 -3.55
N ALA A 556 30.30 33.60 -2.26
CA ALA A 556 30.75 34.43 -1.15
C ALA A 556 31.19 33.49 -0.01
N SER A 557 32.29 33.80 0.67
CA SER A 557 32.90 32.93 1.69
C SER A 557 33.12 33.66 3.01
N LEU A 558 32.99 32.90 4.10
CA LEU A 558 33.33 33.24 5.50
C LEU A 558 32.37 34.16 6.26
N ASP A 559 32.47 34.03 7.58
CA ASP A 559 31.88 34.81 8.69
C ASP A 559 30.38 34.60 9.00
N THR A 560 30.04 33.52 9.71
CA THR A 560 28.90 33.46 10.68
C THR A 560 28.89 32.20 11.59
N ASP A 561 30.05 31.68 12.01
CA ASP A 561 30.11 30.50 12.91
C ASP A 561 29.40 30.74 14.27
N ASP A 562 29.42 31.98 14.80
CA ASP A 562 28.69 32.35 16.01
C ASP A 562 27.16 32.20 15.87
N ASP A 563 26.58 32.56 14.72
CA ASP A 563 25.13 32.41 14.50
C ASP A 563 24.75 30.94 14.27
N ALA A 564 25.63 30.13 13.66
CA ALA A 564 25.45 28.69 13.58
C ALA A 564 25.49 28.05 14.96
N ALA A 565 26.50 28.35 15.78
CA ALA A 565 26.62 27.86 17.15
C ALA A 565 25.47 28.35 18.05
N ALA A 566 25.04 29.61 17.92
CA ALA A 566 23.91 30.15 18.67
C ALA A 566 22.56 29.56 18.22
N ALA A 567 22.40 29.21 16.93
CA ALA A 567 21.24 28.47 16.44
C ALA A 567 21.25 27.01 16.94
N GLU A 568 22.40 26.34 16.92
CA GLU A 568 22.56 24.98 17.42
C GLU A 568 22.33 24.91 18.94
N ALA A 569 22.85 25.85 19.72
CA ALA A 569 22.58 25.99 21.16
C ALA A 569 21.11 26.35 21.47
N ARG A 570 20.39 27.02 20.55
CA ARG A 570 18.92 27.24 20.66
C ARG A 570 18.13 25.97 20.32
N LEU A 571 18.63 25.12 19.41
CA LEU A 571 18.03 23.82 19.05
C LEU A 571 18.33 22.71 20.07
N SER A 572 19.46 22.77 20.78
CA SER A 572 19.94 21.75 21.72
C SER A 572 19.54 22.00 23.17
N ARG A 573 18.38 22.63 23.43
CA ARG A 573 17.89 22.90 24.80
C ARG A 573 17.45 21.61 25.51
N THR A 574 18.43 20.98 26.18
CA THR A 574 18.26 19.80 27.04
C THR A 574 17.30 20.06 28.20
N LEU A 575 16.48 19.05 28.51
CA LEU A 575 15.38 19.13 29.47
C LEU A 575 15.37 17.86 30.34
N THR A 576 16.01 17.94 31.50
CA THR A 576 16.27 16.79 32.38
C THR A 576 15.07 16.50 33.29
N LYS A 577 15.06 15.33 33.97
CA LYS A 577 13.99 14.98 34.92
C LYS A 577 13.90 15.96 36.10
N GLU A 578 15.03 16.53 36.52
CA GLU A 578 15.10 17.52 37.60
C GLU A 578 14.40 18.84 37.24
N ASP A 579 14.27 19.14 35.95
CA ASP A 579 13.66 20.39 35.50
C ASP A 579 12.16 20.45 35.76
N PHE A 580 11.48 19.30 35.84
CA PHE A 580 10.09 19.23 36.28
C PHE A 580 9.90 19.75 37.71
N LEU A 581 10.91 19.61 38.58
CA LEU A 581 10.90 20.20 39.93
C LEU A 581 11.17 21.71 39.93
N ARG A 582 11.64 22.26 38.80
CA ARG A 582 11.97 23.67 38.59
C ARG A 582 10.96 24.40 37.67
N MET A 583 9.81 23.77 37.41
CA MET A 583 8.73 24.35 36.60
C MET A 583 7.71 25.10 37.45
N GLU A 584 7.48 26.36 37.13
CA GLU A 584 6.40 27.18 37.69
C GLU A 584 5.09 26.90 36.93
N ILE A 585 4.01 26.59 37.65
CA ILE A 585 2.68 26.42 37.05
C ILE A 585 2.06 27.80 36.76
N VAL A 586 1.87 28.12 35.49
CA VAL A 586 1.22 29.37 35.03
C VAL A 586 -0.29 29.26 35.12
N GLY A 587 -0.86 28.12 34.70
CA GLY A 587 -2.30 27.86 34.73
C GLY A 587 -2.72 26.67 33.88
N GLN A 588 -4.03 26.48 33.69
CA GLN A 588 -4.60 25.43 32.83
C GLN A 588 -5.07 26.02 31.49
N PHE A 589 -4.87 25.29 30.40
CA PHE A 589 -5.39 25.61 29.07
C PHE A 589 -6.39 24.55 28.59
N ASN A 590 -7.52 25.01 28.04
CA ASN A 590 -8.60 24.21 27.45
C ASN A 590 -9.04 22.99 28.29
N LEU A 591 -8.97 23.10 29.63
CA LEU A 591 -9.27 22.04 30.61
C LEU A 591 -8.59 20.67 30.35
N GLY A 592 -7.48 20.66 29.60
CA GLY A 592 -6.78 19.45 29.16
C GLY A 592 -5.26 19.53 29.22
N PHE A 593 -4.71 20.74 29.38
CA PHE A 593 -3.27 20.97 29.43
C PHE A 593 -2.87 21.88 30.58
N VAL A 594 -1.75 21.58 31.21
CA VAL A 594 -1.06 22.44 32.18
C VAL A 594 -0.05 23.29 31.43
N ILE A 595 -0.08 24.62 31.63
CA ILE A 595 0.93 25.54 31.13
C ILE A 595 1.97 25.77 32.23
N ALA A 596 3.22 25.43 31.91
CA ALA A 596 4.34 25.48 32.84
C ALA A 596 5.49 26.31 32.28
N ARG A 597 6.23 27.01 33.14
CA ARG A 597 7.35 27.89 32.79
C ARG A 597 8.64 27.40 33.47
N ARG A 598 9.75 27.40 32.74
CA ARG A 598 11.11 27.17 33.28
C ARG A 598 12.00 28.33 32.84
N GLY A 599 12.30 29.26 33.75
CA GLY A 599 13.11 30.45 33.45
C GLY A 599 12.44 31.38 32.43
N ARG A 600 12.81 31.25 31.15
CA ARG A 600 12.22 32.02 30.02
C ARG A 600 11.52 31.13 28.97
N ASP A 601 11.56 29.80 29.13
CA ASP A 601 10.87 28.85 28.27
C ASP A 601 9.47 28.52 28.79
N LEU A 602 8.49 28.48 27.88
CA LEU A 602 7.11 28.10 28.16
C LEU A 602 6.79 26.71 27.56
N TYR A 603 6.08 25.89 28.33
CA TYR A 603 5.73 24.50 28.00
C TYR A 603 4.24 24.25 28.14
N ILE A 604 3.76 23.31 27.33
CA ILE A 604 2.41 22.73 27.42
C ILE A 604 2.54 21.26 27.82
N ILE A 605 1.85 20.85 28.87
CA ILE A 605 1.92 19.51 29.46
C ILE A 605 0.53 18.88 29.44
N ASP A 606 0.41 17.70 28.85
CA ASP A 606 -0.84 16.95 28.74
C ASP A 606 -1.18 16.31 30.09
N GLN A 607 -2.27 16.75 30.72
CA GLN A 607 -2.65 16.30 32.07
C GLN A 607 -3.05 14.83 32.10
N HIS A 608 -3.62 14.31 30.99
CA HIS A 608 -4.06 12.93 30.89
C HIS A 608 -2.87 12.00 30.64
N ALA A 609 -2.04 12.30 29.63
CA ALA A 609 -0.88 11.49 29.28
C ALA A 609 0.16 11.41 30.41
N SER A 610 0.32 12.50 31.17
CA SER A 610 1.26 12.58 32.30
C SER A 610 0.82 11.72 33.50
N ASP A 611 -0.43 11.87 33.95
CA ASP A 611 -0.98 11.06 35.04
C ASP A 611 -1.16 9.58 34.63
N GLU A 612 -1.51 9.32 33.36
CA GLU A 612 -1.50 7.97 32.79
C GLU A 612 -0.11 7.32 32.89
N LYS A 613 0.95 8.02 32.46
CA LYS A 613 2.32 7.49 32.51
C LYS A 613 2.78 7.25 33.95
N PHE A 614 2.44 8.16 34.87
CA PHE A 614 2.72 7.97 36.30
C PHE A 614 2.03 6.73 36.87
N ARG A 615 0.73 6.55 36.59
CA ARG A 615 -0.03 5.38 37.05
C ARG A 615 0.47 4.09 36.44
N PHE A 616 0.89 4.10 35.18
CA PHE A 616 1.42 2.93 34.49
C PHE A 616 2.72 2.40 35.11
N GLU A 617 3.73 3.26 35.32
CA GLU A 617 5.00 2.84 35.95
C GLU A 617 4.78 2.49 37.43
N THR A 618 3.82 3.12 38.09
CA THR A 618 3.38 2.72 39.45
C THR A 618 2.75 1.32 39.44
N LEU A 619 1.86 1.02 38.49
CA LEU A 619 1.27 -0.32 38.32
C LEU A 619 2.32 -1.38 38.00
N GLN A 620 3.28 -1.09 37.11
CA GLN A 620 4.38 -2.01 36.79
C GLN A 620 5.24 -2.36 38.00
N ARG A 621 5.57 -1.37 38.85
CA ARG A 621 6.37 -1.56 40.07
C ARG A 621 5.60 -2.24 41.20
N ALA A 622 4.38 -1.79 41.50
CA ALA A 622 3.65 -2.18 42.71
C ALA A 622 2.71 -3.40 42.57
N THR A 623 2.27 -3.75 41.36
CA THR A 623 1.24 -4.79 41.18
C THR A 623 1.84 -6.20 41.17
N VAL A 624 1.47 -7.04 42.13
CA VAL A 624 1.53 -8.51 42.00
C VAL A 624 0.20 -8.98 41.40
N LEU A 625 0.24 -9.93 40.45
CA LEU A 625 -0.98 -10.45 39.83
C LEU A 625 -1.65 -11.50 40.70
N HIS A 626 -2.99 -11.49 40.74
CA HIS A 626 -3.76 -12.51 41.44
C HIS A 626 -3.60 -13.85 40.73
N GLN A 627 -3.17 -14.87 41.49
CA GLN A 627 -2.99 -16.22 41.00
C GLN A 627 -4.29 -17.04 41.02
N GLN A 628 -4.39 -18.02 40.14
CA GLN A 628 -5.42 -19.04 40.09
C GLN A 628 -4.71 -20.41 40.20
N PRO A 629 -4.85 -21.13 41.33
CA PRO A 629 -4.34 -22.48 41.46
C PRO A 629 -4.93 -23.42 40.40
N LEU A 630 -4.10 -24.32 39.88
CA LEU A 630 -4.48 -25.36 38.93
C LEU A 630 -4.93 -26.62 39.69
N VAL A 631 -6.00 -27.27 39.23
CA VAL A 631 -6.57 -28.50 39.83
C VAL A 631 -5.57 -29.67 39.82
N ARG A 632 -4.60 -29.64 38.91
CA ARG A 632 -3.43 -30.54 38.88
C ARG A 632 -2.17 -29.74 38.49
N PRO A 633 -1.01 -30.01 39.10
CA PRO A 633 0.26 -29.44 38.63
C PRO A 633 0.52 -29.86 37.17
N LEU A 634 0.83 -28.90 36.32
CA LEU A 634 1.03 -29.10 34.89
C LEU A 634 2.52 -29.21 34.56
N ARG A 635 2.94 -30.30 33.91
CA ARG A 635 4.31 -30.44 33.38
C ARG A 635 4.55 -29.36 32.32
N LEU A 636 5.76 -28.83 32.27
CA LEU A 636 6.20 -27.84 31.29
C LEU A 636 7.22 -28.48 30.37
N GLU A 637 6.98 -28.48 29.05
CA GLU A 637 8.00 -28.93 28.09
C GLU A 637 8.94 -27.73 27.84
N LEU A 638 9.96 -27.57 28.67
CA LEU A 638 10.98 -26.53 28.53
C LEU A 638 12.27 -27.13 27.95
N THR A 639 13.04 -26.32 27.23
CA THR A 639 14.46 -26.63 27.03
C THR A 639 15.20 -26.54 28.37
N ALA A 640 16.35 -27.21 28.49
CA ALA A 640 17.15 -27.15 29.71
C ALA A 640 17.62 -25.73 30.06
N VAL A 641 17.77 -24.87 29.04
CA VAL A 641 18.10 -23.44 29.20
C VAL A 641 16.91 -22.67 29.78
N GLU A 642 15.71 -22.80 29.21
CA GLU A 642 14.50 -22.16 29.75
C GLU A 642 14.18 -22.64 31.18
N GLU A 643 14.34 -23.94 31.47
CA GLU A 643 14.15 -24.49 32.82
C GLU A 643 15.10 -23.82 33.83
N MET A 644 16.38 -23.67 33.45
CA MET A 644 17.38 -23.02 34.31
C MET A 644 17.06 -21.53 34.52
N THR A 645 16.67 -20.79 33.47
CA THR A 645 16.25 -19.39 33.59
C THR A 645 15.06 -19.22 34.53
N VAL A 646 14.06 -20.11 34.45
CA VAL A 646 12.89 -20.07 35.34
C VAL A 646 13.30 -20.36 36.79
N LEU A 647 14.21 -21.31 37.04
CA LEU A 647 14.75 -21.62 38.36
C LEU A 647 15.55 -20.45 38.97
N GLU A 648 16.39 -19.80 38.17
CA GLU A 648 17.17 -18.62 38.59
C GLU A 648 16.29 -17.41 38.91
N HIS A 649 15.18 -17.24 38.17
CA HIS A 649 14.36 -16.03 38.19
C HIS A 649 12.96 -16.25 38.80
N LEU A 650 12.73 -17.29 39.60
CA LEU A 650 11.41 -17.65 40.17
C LEU A 650 10.63 -16.43 40.71
N SER A 651 11.27 -15.54 41.47
CA SER A 651 10.62 -14.34 42.03
C SER A 651 10.03 -13.37 40.99
N VAL A 652 10.51 -13.39 39.74
CA VAL A 652 9.96 -12.60 38.61
C VAL A 652 8.66 -13.22 38.09
N PHE A 653 8.60 -14.56 38.04
CA PHE A 653 7.41 -15.31 37.67
C PHE A 653 6.32 -15.19 38.75
N GLU A 654 6.69 -15.25 40.02
CA GLU A 654 5.77 -15.07 41.16
C GLU A 654 5.20 -13.65 41.22
N LYS A 655 6.02 -12.61 40.97
CA LYS A 655 5.54 -11.22 40.78
C LYS A 655 4.53 -11.10 39.63
N GLN A 656 4.56 -12.01 38.66
CA GLN A 656 3.61 -12.13 37.56
C GLN A 656 2.53 -13.21 37.77
N GLY A 657 2.40 -13.76 38.98
CA GLY A 657 1.31 -14.66 39.38
C GLY A 657 1.44 -16.11 38.92
N PHE A 658 2.60 -16.53 38.40
CA PHE A 658 2.91 -17.94 38.15
C PHE A 658 3.64 -18.53 39.37
N HIS A 659 3.25 -19.73 39.79
CA HIS A 659 4.01 -20.50 40.79
C HIS A 659 4.31 -21.91 40.26
N PHE A 660 5.39 -22.49 40.76
CA PHE A 660 5.88 -23.81 40.36
C PHE A 660 6.14 -24.69 41.60
N ALA A 661 5.90 -25.98 41.46
CA ALA A 661 6.55 -26.99 42.28
C ALA A 661 7.90 -27.34 41.62
N VAL A 662 8.97 -27.30 42.41
CA VAL A 662 10.34 -27.62 41.98
C VAL A 662 10.73 -28.99 42.53
N ASP A 663 11.11 -29.90 41.64
CA ASP A 663 11.72 -31.18 41.98
C ASP A 663 13.20 -31.16 41.59
N ALA A 664 14.07 -30.91 42.57
CA ALA A 664 15.51 -30.86 42.34
C ALA A 664 16.14 -32.24 42.05
N SER A 665 15.41 -33.34 42.28
CA SER A 665 15.87 -34.71 42.05
C SER A 665 15.53 -35.24 40.65
N ALA A 666 14.60 -34.58 39.95
CA ALA A 666 14.23 -34.92 38.58
C ALA A 666 15.38 -34.62 37.57
N PRO A 667 15.43 -35.34 36.42
CA PRO A 667 16.33 -34.99 35.34
C PRO A 667 16.02 -33.58 34.79
N ALA A 668 17.01 -32.98 34.11
CA ALA A 668 16.80 -31.71 33.42
C ALA A 668 15.65 -31.82 32.41
N THR A 669 14.87 -30.74 32.29
CA THR A 669 13.56 -30.61 31.61
C THR A 669 12.35 -31.25 32.30
N GLU A 670 12.51 -31.95 33.43
CA GLU A 670 11.39 -32.45 34.25
C GLU A 670 11.26 -31.81 35.65
N LYS A 671 12.11 -30.85 36.01
CA LYS A 671 12.22 -30.29 37.37
C LYS A 671 11.09 -29.33 37.74
N LEU A 672 10.41 -28.74 36.75
CA LEU A 672 9.38 -27.74 36.97
C LEU A 672 7.98 -28.23 36.63
N ARG A 673 7.04 -28.03 37.57
CA ARG A 673 5.60 -28.24 37.36
C ARG A 673 4.84 -27.00 37.76
N LEU A 674 4.10 -26.40 36.84
CA LEU A 674 3.29 -25.21 37.06
C LEU A 674 2.10 -25.53 37.98
N THR A 675 1.96 -24.82 39.11
CA THR A 675 0.92 -25.03 40.12
C THR A 675 -0.15 -23.95 40.13
N ALA A 676 0.18 -22.72 39.72
CA ALA A 676 -0.77 -21.63 39.57
C ALA A 676 -0.40 -20.72 38.39
N VAL A 677 -1.42 -20.07 37.79
CA VAL A 677 -1.28 -19.08 36.71
C VAL A 677 -1.92 -17.75 37.11
N PRO A 678 -1.48 -16.59 36.60
CA PRO A 678 -2.19 -15.34 36.82
C PRO A 678 -3.58 -15.36 36.19
N PHE A 679 -4.54 -14.69 36.82
CA PHE A 679 -5.91 -14.55 36.32
C PHE A 679 -6.41 -13.10 36.40
N SER A 680 -7.08 -12.63 35.34
CA SER A 680 -7.72 -11.30 35.33
C SER A 680 -8.90 -11.24 34.35
N LYS A 681 -10.09 -11.67 34.81
CA LYS A 681 -11.43 -11.56 34.18
C LYS A 681 -11.57 -12.05 32.73
N HIS A 682 -10.93 -11.39 31.77
CA HIS A 682 -11.03 -11.65 30.34
C HIS A 682 -9.67 -12.01 29.68
N THR A 683 -8.58 -12.02 30.45
CA THR A 683 -7.24 -12.38 29.96
C THR A 683 -6.84 -13.76 30.47
N THR A 684 -6.54 -14.67 29.54
CA THR A 684 -6.05 -16.03 29.82
C THR A 684 -4.53 -16.10 29.70
N PHE A 685 -3.94 -16.87 30.62
CA PHE A 685 -2.50 -17.12 30.72
C PHE A 685 -2.27 -18.63 30.88
N GLY A 686 -1.15 -19.14 30.39
CA GLY A 686 -0.81 -20.56 30.47
C GLY A 686 0.66 -20.85 30.14
N VAL A 687 0.95 -22.10 29.74
CA VAL A 687 2.33 -22.58 29.48
C VAL A 687 3.09 -21.75 28.44
N ALA A 688 2.39 -21.25 27.41
CA ALA A 688 3.01 -20.39 26.40
C ALA A 688 3.55 -19.07 27.00
N ASP A 689 2.84 -18.48 27.96
CA ASP A 689 3.25 -17.26 28.65
C ASP A 689 4.49 -17.49 29.55
N VAL A 690 4.64 -18.71 30.09
CA VAL A 690 5.85 -19.09 30.87
C VAL A 690 7.07 -19.14 29.96
N ARG A 691 6.96 -19.77 28.77
CA ARG A 691 8.03 -19.78 27.75
C ARG A 691 8.34 -18.38 27.22
N GLU A 692 7.31 -17.57 26.95
CA GLU A 692 7.46 -16.17 26.53
C GLU A 692 8.27 -15.38 27.58
N LEU A 693 7.92 -15.47 28.88
CA LEU A 693 8.65 -14.80 29.94
C LEU A 693 10.09 -15.34 30.13
N ALA A 694 10.31 -16.65 29.99
CA ALA A 694 11.65 -17.24 30.02
C ALA A 694 12.52 -16.73 28.86
N SER A 695 11.99 -16.66 27.64
CA SER A 695 12.70 -16.09 26.49
C SER A 695 13.02 -14.60 26.66
N LEU A 696 12.10 -13.81 27.22
CA LEU A 696 12.35 -12.39 27.50
C LEU A 696 13.40 -12.17 28.61
N LEU A 697 13.51 -13.09 29.57
CA LEU A 697 14.56 -13.07 30.59
C LEU A 697 15.93 -13.50 30.04
N LEU A 698 15.97 -14.47 29.13
CA LEU A 698 17.18 -14.86 28.39
C LEU A 698 17.70 -13.73 27.50
N GLU A 699 16.81 -12.96 26.89
CA GLU A 699 17.15 -11.85 25.99
C GLU A 699 17.53 -10.54 26.72
N ALA A 700 17.10 -10.35 27.96
CA ALA A 700 17.31 -9.13 28.72
C ALA A 700 17.44 -9.35 30.25
N PRO A 701 18.41 -10.18 30.72
CA PRO A 701 18.53 -10.54 32.14
C PRO A 701 18.71 -9.32 33.05
N HIS A 702 19.40 -8.27 32.59
CA HIS A 702 19.60 -7.03 33.32
C HIS A 702 18.30 -6.25 33.62
N GLN A 703 17.18 -6.57 32.95
CA GLN A 703 15.87 -5.92 33.16
C GLN A 703 14.89 -6.79 33.97
N ALA A 704 15.32 -7.93 34.51
CA ALA A 704 14.47 -8.92 35.17
C ALA A 704 13.52 -8.37 36.27
N GLN A 705 13.88 -7.26 36.93
CA GLN A 705 13.03 -6.67 37.98
C GLN A 705 11.87 -5.79 37.46
N THR A 706 11.99 -5.22 36.27
CA THR A 706 10.98 -4.33 35.64
C THR A 706 10.23 -5.01 34.49
N LEU A 707 10.78 -6.11 33.95
CA LEU A 707 10.20 -6.90 32.87
C LEU A 707 8.79 -7.42 33.22
N ARG A 708 7.85 -7.27 32.27
CA ARG A 708 6.47 -7.78 32.36
C ARG A 708 6.02 -8.31 30.99
N LEU A 709 5.30 -9.43 30.99
CA LEU A 709 4.71 -10.03 29.80
C LEU A 709 3.88 -9.01 28.99
N PRO A 710 3.92 -9.02 27.64
CA PRO A 710 3.18 -8.07 26.80
C PRO A 710 1.68 -7.98 27.12
N LYS A 711 1.03 -9.11 27.42
CA LYS A 711 -0.38 -9.15 27.88
C LYS A 711 -0.61 -8.36 29.17
N VAL A 712 0.31 -8.49 30.14
CA VAL A 712 0.26 -7.79 31.44
C VAL A 712 0.50 -6.30 31.26
N THR A 713 1.49 -5.95 30.44
CA THR A 713 1.82 -4.57 30.08
C THR A 713 0.63 -3.87 29.38
N ALA A 714 -0.02 -4.52 28.42
CA ALA A 714 -1.23 -4.00 27.78
C ALA A 714 -2.41 -3.83 28.77
N MET A 715 -2.57 -4.77 29.72
CA MET A 715 -3.57 -4.65 30.78
C MET A 715 -3.28 -3.46 31.70
N PHE A 716 -2.03 -3.23 32.10
CA PHE A 716 -1.65 -2.08 32.93
C PHE A 716 -1.83 -0.75 32.19
N ALA A 717 -1.52 -0.68 30.88
CA ALA A 717 -1.80 0.50 30.05
C ALA A 717 -3.30 0.84 30.05
N SER A 718 -4.18 -0.16 29.84
CA SER A 718 -5.63 0.07 29.87
C SER A 718 -6.16 0.45 31.27
N ARG A 719 -5.57 -0.08 32.35
CA ARG A 719 -5.92 0.31 33.74
C ARG A 719 -5.44 1.73 34.08
N ALA A 720 -4.25 2.12 33.62
CA ALA A 720 -3.72 3.47 33.80
C ALA A 720 -4.58 4.51 33.08
N CYS A 721 -4.84 4.34 31.77
CA CYS A 721 -5.68 5.24 30.98
C CYS A 721 -7.08 5.45 31.59
N ARG A 722 -7.73 4.37 32.06
CA ARG A 722 -9.07 4.43 32.68
C ARG A 722 -9.10 5.06 34.07
N SER A 723 -7.96 5.31 34.71
CA SER A 723 -7.89 5.89 36.06
C SER A 723 -7.16 7.24 36.10
N ALA A 724 -6.52 7.65 35.02
CA ALA A 724 -5.89 8.96 34.87
C ALA A 724 -6.92 10.10 34.85
N VAL A 725 -6.47 11.33 35.18
CA VAL A 725 -7.25 12.56 35.02
C VAL A 725 -7.84 12.64 33.61
N MET A 726 -9.13 12.94 33.50
CA MET A 726 -9.82 13.01 32.21
C MET A 726 -9.52 14.32 31.48
N ILE A 727 -9.58 14.26 30.14
CA ILE A 727 -9.54 15.46 29.30
C ILE A 727 -10.86 16.23 29.51
N GLY A 728 -10.79 17.52 29.83
CA GLY A 728 -11.93 18.35 30.21
C GLY A 728 -12.10 18.55 31.72
N THR A 729 -11.30 17.86 32.55
CA THR A 729 -11.30 18.09 34.01
C THR A 729 -10.57 19.39 34.35
N ALA A 730 -11.26 20.32 35.01
CA ALA A 730 -10.64 21.49 35.64
C ALA A 730 -9.74 21.04 36.81
N LEU A 731 -8.53 21.62 36.92
CA LEU A 731 -7.56 21.26 37.95
C LEU A 731 -7.12 22.48 38.78
N HIS A 732 -6.99 22.28 40.10
CA HIS A 732 -6.39 23.28 40.98
C HIS A 732 -4.86 23.36 40.77
N LYS A 733 -4.24 24.50 41.14
CA LYS A 733 -2.80 24.73 40.94
C LYS A 733 -1.92 23.70 41.66
N GLU A 734 -2.36 23.17 42.79
CA GLU A 734 -1.71 22.08 43.52
C GLU A 734 -1.75 20.75 42.75
N GLU A 735 -2.88 20.41 42.12
CA GLU A 735 -3.02 19.19 41.32
C GLU A 735 -2.18 19.26 40.04
N MET A 736 -2.14 20.43 39.39
CA MET A 736 -1.26 20.69 38.26
C MET A 736 0.22 20.57 38.65
N LEU A 737 0.62 21.15 39.79
CA LEU A 737 1.98 21.03 40.33
C LEU A 737 2.33 19.57 40.67
N LYS A 738 1.38 18.82 41.22
CA LYS A 738 1.52 17.39 41.50
C LYS A 738 1.78 16.59 40.22
N ILE A 739 1.00 16.79 39.16
CA ILE A 739 1.20 16.09 37.87
C ILE A 739 2.59 16.41 37.29
N VAL A 740 3.02 17.67 37.32
CA VAL A 740 4.33 18.06 36.78
C VAL A 740 5.47 17.49 37.63
N THR A 741 5.43 17.63 38.97
CA THR A 741 6.46 17.06 39.86
C THR A 741 6.50 15.53 39.83
N GLN A 742 5.37 14.86 39.58
CA GLN A 742 5.32 13.41 39.36
C GLN A 742 6.17 12.97 38.16
N LEU A 743 6.27 13.77 37.08
CA LEU A 743 7.12 13.45 35.92
C LEU A 743 8.62 13.36 36.28
N ALA A 744 9.08 14.07 37.31
CA ALA A 744 10.47 13.95 37.79
C ALA A 744 10.78 12.53 38.32
N SER A 745 9.77 11.84 38.87
CA SER A 745 9.91 10.55 39.58
C SER A 745 9.82 9.31 38.67
N LEU A 746 9.70 9.51 37.36
CA LEU A 746 9.44 8.45 36.38
C LEU A 746 10.70 8.00 35.66
N ASP A 747 10.71 6.75 35.24
CA ASP A 747 11.79 6.15 34.47
C ASP A 747 11.82 6.74 33.06
N GLN A 748 10.65 6.95 32.44
CA GLN A 748 10.52 7.48 31.06
C GLN A 748 9.39 8.52 30.92
N PRO A 749 9.50 9.72 31.52
CA PRO A 749 8.37 10.68 31.61
C PRO A 749 7.84 11.24 30.29
N TRP A 750 8.47 10.98 29.15
CA TRP A 750 8.27 11.69 27.88
C TRP A 750 7.03 11.27 27.08
N ASN A 751 6.56 10.02 27.25
CA ASN A 751 5.43 9.47 26.51
C ASN A 751 4.56 8.59 27.41
N CYS A 752 3.24 8.65 27.23
CA CYS A 752 2.34 7.69 27.86
C CYS A 752 2.47 6.28 27.24
N PRO A 753 1.91 5.23 27.85
CA PRO A 753 2.02 3.84 27.37
C PRO A 753 1.48 3.60 25.96
N HIS A 754 0.64 4.50 25.46
CA HIS A 754 0.07 4.48 24.11
C HIS A 754 0.85 5.34 23.10
N GLY A 755 1.97 5.97 23.50
CA GLY A 755 2.82 6.78 22.61
C GLY A 755 2.24 8.17 22.30
N ARG A 756 1.55 8.79 23.27
CA ARG A 756 1.21 10.22 23.28
C ARG A 756 2.30 10.97 24.08
N PRO A 757 2.89 12.07 23.57
CA PRO A 757 3.86 12.84 24.32
C PRO A 757 3.20 13.49 25.54
N THR A 758 3.89 13.48 26.68
CA THR A 758 3.40 14.12 27.92
C THR A 758 3.57 15.63 27.93
N MET A 759 4.51 16.16 27.13
CA MET A 759 4.78 17.59 27.04
C MET A 759 5.27 18.03 25.66
N ARG A 760 5.16 19.32 25.36
CA ARG A 760 5.87 20.04 24.29
C ARG A 760 6.34 21.41 24.80
N HIS A 761 7.37 21.96 24.18
CA HIS A 761 7.73 23.38 24.31
C HIS A 761 6.79 24.23 23.42
N LEU A 762 6.58 25.49 23.80
CA LEU A 762 5.79 26.47 23.04
C LEU A 762 6.66 27.59 22.46
N VAL A 763 7.37 28.33 23.32
CA VAL A 763 8.12 29.55 22.96
C VAL A 763 9.16 29.92 24.02
N ASP A 764 10.27 30.54 23.59
CA ASP A 764 11.18 31.31 24.46
C ASP A 764 10.71 32.77 24.50
N LEU A 765 10.40 33.28 25.69
CA LEU A 765 9.90 34.65 25.88
C LEU A 765 10.85 35.73 25.32
N ASN A 766 12.17 35.48 25.28
CA ASN A 766 13.14 36.38 24.65
C ASN A 766 12.81 36.67 23.17
N SER A 767 12.22 35.71 22.46
CA SER A 767 11.89 35.84 21.03
C SER A 767 10.74 36.82 20.76
N LEU A 768 10.03 37.23 21.80
CA LEU A 768 8.90 38.17 21.75
C LEU A 768 9.30 39.59 22.15
N GLU A 769 10.31 39.76 23.01
CA GLU A 769 10.83 41.07 23.45
C GLU A 769 11.34 41.93 22.28
N GLY A 770 11.85 41.30 21.21
CA GLY A 770 12.28 41.98 19.99
C GLY A 770 11.18 42.40 19.01
N GLN A 771 9.90 42.10 19.27
CA GLN A 771 8.79 42.37 18.33
C GLN A 771 7.93 43.59 18.71
N GLU A 772 8.57 44.74 18.97
CA GLU A 772 7.88 46.04 19.04
C GLU A 772 7.42 46.54 17.66
N PHE A 773 6.46 45.86 17.03
CA PHE A 773 5.96 46.23 15.69
C PHE A 773 4.49 46.65 15.66
N GLU A 774 4.25 47.87 15.16
CA GLU A 774 3.00 48.37 14.56
C GLU A 774 1.69 48.37 15.37
N ALA A 775 1.73 48.39 16.70
CA ALA A 775 0.54 48.63 17.54
C ALA A 775 -0.24 49.92 17.19
N ARG A 776 0.39 50.91 16.53
CA ARG A 776 -0.25 52.14 16.04
C ARG A 776 -1.07 51.96 14.74
N ALA A 777 -0.82 50.94 13.93
CA ALA A 777 -1.46 50.77 12.62
C ALA A 777 -2.90 50.23 12.71
N PHE A 778 -3.25 49.49 13.78
CA PHE A 778 -4.54 48.79 13.88
C PHE A 778 -5.70 49.67 14.40
N SER A 779 -5.40 50.70 15.19
CA SER A 779 -6.40 51.58 15.84
C SER A 779 -7.31 52.33 14.85
N SER A 780 -6.78 52.69 13.68
CA SER A 780 -7.53 53.36 12.60
C SER A 780 -8.55 52.45 11.89
N ARG A 781 -8.36 51.13 11.92
CA ARG A 781 -9.28 50.16 11.29
C ARG A 781 -10.45 49.81 12.20
N ALA A 782 -10.22 49.66 13.50
CA ALA A 782 -11.29 49.41 14.48
C ALA A 782 -12.31 50.55 14.52
N THR A 783 -11.83 51.80 14.47
CA THR A 783 -12.69 53.00 14.45
C THR A 783 -13.49 53.18 13.16
N PHE A 784 -13.07 52.58 12.04
CA PHE A 784 -13.87 52.56 10.81
C PHE A 784 -14.99 51.51 10.85
N ALA A 785 -14.70 50.30 11.37
CA ALA A 785 -15.69 49.23 11.51
C ALA A 785 -16.86 49.62 12.43
N ALA A 786 -16.55 50.16 13.61
CA ALA A 786 -17.56 50.63 14.58
C ALA A 786 -18.49 51.71 14.00
N ARG A 787 -18.00 52.54 13.07
CA ARG A 787 -18.75 53.67 12.49
C ARG A 787 -19.74 53.27 11.38
N ASN A 788 -19.63 52.04 10.85
CA ASN A 788 -20.58 51.50 9.86
C ASN A 788 -21.68 50.64 10.51
N MET A 789 -21.43 50.01 11.66
CA MET A 789 -22.46 49.21 12.36
C MET A 789 -23.60 50.06 12.96
N SER A 790 -23.37 51.35 13.20
CA SER A 790 -24.35 52.28 13.80
C SER A 790 -25.39 52.86 12.83
N LYS A 791 -25.37 52.49 11.54
CA LYS A 791 -26.30 53.02 10.51
C LYS A 791 -27.40 52.06 10.03
N SER A 792 -27.57 50.89 10.65
CA SER A 792 -28.55 49.88 10.20
C SER A 792 -29.36 49.24 11.33
N ARG A 793 -29.89 50.06 12.27
CA ARG A 793 -30.93 49.64 13.23
C ARG A 793 -31.97 50.74 13.52
N ARG A 794 -32.98 50.76 12.65
CA ARG A 794 -34.40 51.19 12.77
C ARG A 794 -34.95 50.98 11.35
N ILE A 795 -36.13 50.41 11.12
CA ILE A 795 -37.45 50.72 11.70
C ILE A 795 -38.14 49.47 12.26
N ASP A 796 -39.02 49.69 13.24
CA ASP A 796 -39.75 48.67 14.01
C ASP A 796 -41.10 48.30 13.37
N GLY A 797 -41.62 47.10 13.66
CA GLY A 797 -42.95 46.63 13.23
C GLY A 797 -43.30 45.26 13.86
N PRO A 798 -44.56 44.96 14.26
CA PRO A 798 -44.77 44.08 15.41
C PRO A 798 -45.45 42.73 15.13
N VAL A 799 -45.16 41.78 16.04
CA VAL A 799 -46.06 40.78 16.66
C VAL A 799 -46.70 39.68 15.78
N ASP A 800 -46.50 38.45 16.27
CA ASP A 800 -47.27 37.20 16.15
C ASP A 800 -48.14 36.90 14.93
N HIS A 801 -47.92 35.72 14.34
CA HIS A 801 -48.99 34.71 14.30
C HIS A 801 -48.48 33.30 13.90
N TYR A 802 -49.06 32.28 14.56
CA TYR A 802 -49.19 30.89 14.10
C TYR A 802 -47.90 30.03 13.89
N TRP A 803 -47.88 28.72 14.17
CA TRP A 803 -48.95 27.81 14.62
C TRP A 803 -48.56 27.00 15.87
N SER A 804 -49.51 26.94 16.80
CA SER A 804 -49.65 25.91 17.85
C SER A 804 -50.28 24.62 17.30
N HIS A 805 -50.57 23.67 18.19
CA HIS A 805 -51.31 22.41 17.97
C HIS A 805 -50.60 21.29 17.21
N PHE A 806 -50.04 20.36 17.99
CA PHE A 806 -50.37 18.95 17.84
C PHE A 806 -50.70 18.35 19.22
N GLU A 807 -51.86 18.75 19.74
CA GLU A 807 -52.63 17.98 20.73
C GLU A 807 -53.38 16.85 19.98
N ALA A 808 -53.68 15.69 20.57
CA ALA A 808 -53.16 15.06 21.78
C ALA A 808 -53.55 13.58 21.75
N GLN A 809 -52.75 12.72 22.40
CA GLN A 809 -53.25 11.50 23.06
C GLN A 809 -52.17 10.94 23.99
N GLU A 810 -52.53 10.73 25.26
CA GLU A 810 -51.66 10.15 26.30
C GLU A 810 -51.59 8.62 26.15
N PRO A 811 -50.60 7.98 26.80
CA PRO A 811 -50.98 7.30 28.04
C PRO A 811 -50.08 7.63 29.25
N GLU A 812 -50.61 7.34 30.43
CA GLU A 812 -50.05 7.63 31.76
C GLU A 812 -48.80 6.79 32.09
N SER A 813 -47.82 7.36 32.81
CA SER A 813 -47.51 6.97 34.22
C SER A 813 -46.20 7.57 34.78
N ASP A 814 -46.32 8.03 36.03
CA ASP A 814 -45.35 8.15 37.15
C ASP A 814 -44.03 8.96 37.05
N ASP A 815 -43.99 9.98 37.94
CA ASP A 815 -42.85 10.53 38.69
C ASP A 815 -41.55 10.99 38.00
N PHE A 816 -41.34 12.32 37.94
CA PHE A 816 -40.12 12.96 38.48
C PHE A 816 -40.23 14.50 38.65
N GLU A 817 -40.67 14.98 39.82
CA GLU A 817 -40.67 16.42 40.17
C GLU A 817 -40.04 16.69 41.55
N SER A 818 -38.71 16.87 41.63
CA SER A 818 -38.03 17.62 42.73
C SER A 818 -36.50 17.75 42.55
N VAL A 819 -36.04 18.62 41.65
CA VAL A 819 -34.60 18.99 41.56
C VAL A 819 -34.39 20.51 41.54
N GLU A 820 -35.11 21.24 40.69
CA GLU A 820 -34.79 22.64 40.36
C GLU A 820 -34.90 23.59 41.56
N THR A 821 -35.91 23.42 42.43
CA THR A 821 -36.12 24.20 43.66
C THR A 821 -35.04 23.99 44.73
N ARG A 822 -34.13 23.02 44.58
CA ARG A 822 -33.13 22.64 45.60
C ARG A 822 -31.70 23.12 45.31
N LEU A 823 -31.46 23.71 44.13
CA LEU A 823 -30.15 24.24 43.74
C LEU A 823 -30.02 25.76 43.95
N LEU A 824 -31.07 26.54 43.69
CA LEU A 824 -31.04 28.00 43.89
C LEU A 824 -30.90 28.41 45.36
N ALA A 825 -31.47 27.65 46.30
CA ALA A 825 -31.40 27.91 47.74
C ALA A 825 -30.02 27.67 48.38
N LYS A 826 -28.98 27.31 47.60
CA LYS A 826 -27.62 27.05 48.11
C LYS A 826 -26.55 28.07 47.67
N TYR A 827 -26.89 29.01 46.80
CA TYR A 827 -25.91 29.97 46.28
C TYR A 827 -25.74 31.22 47.18
N ASP A 828 -26.81 31.65 47.86
CA ASP A 828 -26.83 32.89 48.64
C ASP A 828 -26.48 32.72 50.14
N MET A 829 -26.15 31.52 50.61
CA MET A 829 -25.82 31.24 52.03
C MET A 829 -24.32 31.02 52.32
N ALA A 830 -23.44 31.44 51.41
CA ALA A 830 -22.00 31.19 51.51
C ALA A 830 -21.13 32.45 51.75
N ASN A 831 -21.73 33.64 51.92
CA ASN A 831 -21.03 34.91 51.76
C ASN A 831 -21.12 35.91 52.94
N GLU A 832 -21.51 35.47 54.14
CA GLU A 832 -21.49 36.29 55.37
C GLU A 832 -20.93 35.51 56.58
N ALA A 833 -19.63 35.63 56.86
CA ALA A 833 -19.04 35.29 58.16
C ALA A 833 -17.64 35.89 58.39
N SER A 834 -17.50 36.60 59.52
CA SER A 834 -16.25 36.99 60.20
C SER A 834 -15.33 38.06 59.54
N PRO A 835 -15.18 39.25 60.17
CA PRO A 835 -14.16 40.22 59.82
C PRO A 835 -12.87 40.05 60.63
N ASN A 836 -11.70 40.12 60.00
CA ASN A 836 -10.49 40.59 60.67
C ASN A 836 -9.48 41.16 59.66
N ALA A 837 -9.33 42.48 59.66
CA ALA A 837 -8.44 43.17 58.72
C ALA A 837 -7.04 43.32 59.32
N LEU A 838 -6.08 42.53 58.84
CA LEU A 838 -4.66 42.83 59.02
C LEU A 838 -4.18 43.60 57.79
N LYS A 839 -4.09 44.93 57.94
CA LYS A 839 -3.48 45.79 56.92
C LYS A 839 -1.99 45.43 56.78
N VAL A 840 -1.61 45.03 55.57
CA VAL A 840 -0.28 45.26 55.02
C VAL A 840 -0.52 46.11 53.77
N GLU A 841 0.06 47.30 53.75
CA GLU A 841 -0.02 48.23 52.62
C GLU A 841 1.24 48.09 51.73
N GLU A 842 1.19 48.68 50.54
CA GLU A 842 2.19 48.61 49.46
C GLU A 842 2.28 47.28 48.65
N PRO A 843 2.60 47.36 47.34
CA PRO A 843 1.99 48.30 46.39
C PRO A 843 1.44 47.59 45.14
N PHE A 844 0.36 48.12 44.57
CA PHE A 844 -0.31 47.57 43.39
C PHE A 844 -0.01 48.42 42.14
N ASP A 845 1.20 48.28 41.61
CA ASP A 845 1.66 48.79 40.32
C ASP A 845 2.34 47.63 39.56
N GLU A 846 2.30 47.52 38.24
CA GLU A 846 1.36 48.08 37.26
C GLU A 846 1.43 47.14 36.03
N LEU A 847 0.49 46.21 35.84
CA LEU A 847 0.43 45.46 34.57
C LEU A 847 -0.01 46.44 33.49
N THR A 848 0.96 46.91 32.72
CA THR A 848 0.80 48.09 31.87
C THR A 848 -0.33 47.90 30.86
N LEU A 849 -0.89 49.01 30.35
CA LEU A 849 -1.83 48.98 29.23
C LEU A 849 -1.27 48.21 28.00
N LYS A 850 0.06 48.18 27.87
CA LYS A 850 0.82 47.43 26.87
C LYS A 850 0.71 45.91 27.10
N GLU A 851 0.86 45.45 28.34
CA GLU A 851 0.76 44.02 28.69
C GLU A 851 -0.68 43.52 28.65
N ARG A 852 -1.67 44.28 29.14
CA ARG A 852 -3.09 43.92 28.98
C ARG A 852 -3.50 43.84 27.50
N SER A 853 -3.05 44.80 26.69
CA SER A 853 -3.20 44.76 25.23
C SER A 853 -2.56 43.52 24.62
N SER A 854 -1.31 43.19 24.99
CA SER A 854 -0.63 41.97 24.55
C SER A 854 -1.35 40.70 24.97
N LEU A 855 -1.99 40.68 26.15
CA LEU A 855 -2.71 39.52 26.69
C LEU A 855 -4.07 39.33 25.99
N ASP A 856 -4.78 40.40 25.62
CA ASP A 856 -6.00 40.30 24.81
C ASP A 856 -5.71 40.07 23.31
N VAL A 857 -4.59 40.58 22.79
CA VAL A 857 -4.05 40.19 21.48
C VAL A 857 -3.61 38.72 21.49
N LEU A 858 -3.04 38.22 22.60
CA LEU A 858 -2.75 36.79 22.79
C LEU A 858 -4.03 35.96 22.91
N LYS A 859 -5.07 36.38 23.64
CA LYS A 859 -6.37 35.69 23.62
C LYS A 859 -6.96 35.65 22.21
N THR A 860 -6.92 36.76 21.48
CA THR A 860 -7.49 36.86 20.13
C THR A 860 -6.66 36.07 19.11
N ARG A 861 -5.32 36.05 19.24
CA ARG A 861 -4.44 35.18 18.46
C ARG A 861 -4.59 33.72 18.86
N LEU A 862 -4.71 33.36 20.14
CA LEU A 862 -5.02 31.98 20.54
C LEU A 862 -6.37 31.58 19.96
N PHE A 863 -7.41 32.41 20.03
CA PHE A 863 -8.72 32.09 19.45
C PHE A 863 -8.66 31.88 17.92
N LEU A 864 -7.87 32.67 17.19
CA LEU A 864 -7.65 32.51 15.74
C LEU A 864 -6.65 31.41 15.36
N THR A 865 -5.68 31.12 16.23
CA THR A 865 -4.68 30.06 16.01
C THR A 865 -5.21 28.72 16.44
N ASP A 866 -6.10 28.66 17.45
CA ASP A 866 -7.06 27.57 17.64
C ASP A 866 -7.95 27.49 16.40
N HIS A 867 -8.62 28.54 15.92
CA HIS A 867 -9.53 28.34 14.77
C HIS A 867 -8.85 27.83 13.47
N LEU A 868 -7.52 27.79 13.41
CA LEU A 868 -6.73 27.09 12.38
C LEU A 868 -6.11 25.76 12.88
N GLN A 869 -5.43 25.72 14.03
CA GLN A 869 -4.87 24.49 14.61
C GLN A 869 -5.95 23.60 15.20
N HIS A 870 -6.89 24.10 15.99
CA HIS A 870 -8.14 23.42 16.34
C HIS A 870 -8.99 23.07 15.10
N GLU A 871 -8.76 23.61 13.89
CA GLU A 871 -9.27 22.99 12.64
C GLU A 871 -8.40 21.82 12.15
N GLU A 872 -7.06 21.90 12.17
CA GLU A 872 -6.19 20.74 11.85
C GLU A 872 -6.25 19.62 12.91
N TRP A 873 -6.48 19.95 14.18
CA TRP A 873 -6.64 19.07 15.33
C TRP A 873 -8.10 18.66 15.53
N ILE A 874 -9.10 19.42 15.06
CA ILE A 874 -10.40 18.81 14.73
C ILE A 874 -10.19 17.82 13.59
N LEU A 875 -9.54 18.16 12.48
CA LEU A 875 -9.35 17.20 11.39
C LEU A 875 -8.49 15.98 11.77
N LEU A 876 -7.52 16.11 12.69
CA LEU A 876 -6.70 15.00 13.19
C LEU A 876 -7.36 14.25 14.34
N ALA A 877 -8.08 14.89 15.26
CA ALA A 877 -8.82 14.19 16.32
C ALA A 877 -10.19 13.70 15.86
N GLU A 878 -10.80 14.27 14.82
CA GLU A 878 -11.87 13.67 14.02
C GLU A 878 -11.33 12.58 13.14
N LYS A 879 -10.07 12.62 12.66
CA LYS A 879 -9.46 11.47 11.98
C LYS A 879 -9.17 10.35 12.96
N GLU A 880 -8.53 10.58 14.10
CA GLU A 880 -8.33 9.56 15.13
C GLU A 880 -9.66 9.09 15.76
N LYS A 881 -10.63 9.99 15.99
CA LYS A 881 -12.00 9.59 16.35
C LYS A 881 -12.72 8.88 15.21
N ALA A 882 -12.50 9.20 13.93
CA ALA A 882 -13.11 8.51 12.80
C ALA A 882 -12.39 7.22 12.45
N ASP A 883 -11.13 7.03 12.83
CA ASP A 883 -10.38 5.78 12.70
C ASP A 883 -10.76 4.85 13.87
N ALA A 884 -10.73 5.34 15.12
CA ALA A 884 -11.21 4.60 16.29
C ALA A 884 -12.73 4.34 16.25
N ALA A 885 -13.54 5.29 15.76
CA ALA A 885 -14.95 5.06 15.47
C ALA A 885 -15.15 4.30 14.16
N ALA A 886 -14.24 4.32 13.18
CA ALA A 886 -14.29 3.37 12.05
C ALA A 886 -14.05 1.94 12.54
N GLN A 887 -13.25 1.76 13.59
CA GLN A 887 -12.94 0.48 14.21
C GLN A 887 -14.02 0.02 15.20
N ARG A 888 -14.73 0.92 15.89
CA ARG A 888 -15.96 0.58 16.65
C ARG A 888 -17.17 0.37 15.75
N SER A 889 -17.36 1.24 14.76
CA SER A 889 -18.33 1.06 13.67
C SER A 889 -17.83 0.09 12.58
N PHE A 890 -16.72 -0.64 12.78
CA PHE A 890 -16.33 -1.75 11.91
C PHE A 890 -17.31 -2.90 12.11
N VAL A 891 -17.52 -3.26 13.38
CA VAL A 891 -18.55 -4.21 13.80
C VAL A 891 -19.92 -3.64 13.47
N GLY A 892 -20.20 -2.39 13.88
CA GLY A 892 -21.50 -1.73 13.62
C GLY A 892 -21.88 -1.64 12.13
N ARG A 893 -20.96 -1.27 11.23
CA ARG A 893 -21.24 -1.18 9.78
C ARG A 893 -21.24 -2.52 9.09
N LYS A 894 -20.49 -3.53 9.56
CA LYS A 894 -20.73 -4.92 9.11
C LYS A 894 -22.15 -5.38 9.49
N CYS A 895 -22.61 -5.10 10.71
CA CYS A 895 -23.99 -5.40 11.11
C CYS A 895 -25.03 -4.63 10.29
N ILE A 896 -24.83 -3.34 10.01
CA ILE A 896 -25.72 -2.54 9.12
C ILE A 896 -25.71 -3.12 7.70
N GLY A 897 -24.54 -3.45 7.15
CA GLY A 897 -24.41 -4.06 5.82
C GLY A 897 -25.12 -5.41 5.73
N VAL A 898 -24.97 -6.28 6.74
CA VAL A 898 -25.68 -7.57 6.82
C VAL A 898 -27.18 -7.39 7.00
N ALA A 899 -27.62 -6.47 7.88
CA ALA A 899 -29.05 -6.20 8.09
C ALA A 899 -29.71 -5.65 6.82
N LEU A 900 -29.03 -4.75 6.10
CA LEU A 900 -29.49 -4.24 4.80
C LEU A 900 -29.51 -5.35 3.74
N LEU A 901 -28.46 -6.18 3.68
CA LEU A 901 -28.39 -7.34 2.79
C LEU A 901 -29.54 -8.32 3.02
N LEU A 902 -29.84 -8.68 4.28
CA LEU A 902 -30.93 -9.58 4.65
C LEU A 902 -32.31 -8.99 4.35
N SER A 903 -32.53 -7.71 4.66
CA SER A 903 -33.81 -7.04 4.39
C SER A 903 -34.07 -6.83 2.90
N SER A 904 -33.07 -6.39 2.13
CA SER A 904 -33.17 -6.32 0.67
C SER A 904 -33.37 -7.69 0.03
N PHE A 905 -32.68 -8.73 0.53
CA PHE A 905 -32.85 -10.09 0.07
C PHE A 905 -34.27 -10.63 0.31
N ALA A 906 -34.84 -10.38 1.50
CA ALA A 906 -36.24 -10.69 1.78
C ALA A 906 -37.20 -9.91 0.85
N SER A 907 -36.98 -8.60 0.67
CA SER A 907 -37.82 -7.74 -0.19
C SER A 907 -37.73 -8.06 -1.68
N VAL A 908 -36.63 -8.64 -2.19
CA VAL A 908 -36.57 -9.16 -3.57
C VAL A 908 -37.17 -10.56 -3.67
N SER A 909 -37.08 -11.38 -2.62
CA SER A 909 -37.62 -12.74 -2.64
C SER A 909 -39.15 -12.78 -2.64
N SER A 910 -39.85 -11.74 -2.15
CA SER A 910 -41.30 -11.59 -2.27
C SER A 910 -41.78 -11.03 -3.62
N LEU A 911 -40.88 -10.59 -4.52
CA LEU A 911 -41.24 -9.99 -5.82
C LEU A 911 -42.04 -10.94 -6.72
N GLY A 912 -41.70 -12.23 -6.74
CA GLY A 912 -42.41 -13.23 -7.54
C GLY A 912 -43.87 -13.35 -7.10
N VAL A 913 -44.09 -13.58 -5.80
CA VAL A 913 -45.42 -13.66 -5.17
C VAL A 913 -46.24 -12.39 -5.43
N ALA A 914 -45.62 -11.21 -5.33
CA ALA A 914 -46.30 -9.95 -5.63
C ALA A 914 -46.71 -9.83 -7.12
N PHE A 915 -45.85 -10.24 -8.05
CA PHE A 915 -46.23 -10.32 -9.47
C PHE A 915 -47.30 -11.39 -9.75
N ASP A 916 -47.34 -12.52 -9.05
CA ASP A 916 -48.34 -13.58 -9.26
C ASP A 916 -49.76 -13.17 -8.81
N LEU A 917 -49.86 -12.21 -7.88
CA LEU A 917 -51.14 -11.60 -7.49
C LEU A 917 -51.71 -10.68 -8.58
N GLU A 918 -50.86 -10.07 -9.43
CA GLU A 918 -51.27 -9.19 -10.52
C GLU A 918 -51.73 -9.97 -11.76
N ARG A 919 -52.95 -10.49 -11.72
CA ARG A 919 -53.50 -11.33 -12.80
C ARG A 919 -53.86 -10.49 -14.05
N GLY A 920 -53.54 -11.04 -15.23
CA GLY A 920 -53.94 -10.47 -16.53
C GLY A 920 -53.03 -9.37 -17.10
N VAL A 921 -51.76 -9.30 -16.67
CA VAL A 921 -50.75 -8.33 -17.15
C VAL A 921 -49.47 -9.08 -17.51
N SER A 922 -48.73 -8.67 -18.55
CA SER A 922 -47.48 -9.33 -18.96
C SER A 922 -46.35 -9.10 -17.93
N PRO A 923 -45.39 -10.05 -17.77
CA PRO A 923 -44.28 -9.87 -16.84
C PRO A 923 -43.39 -8.66 -17.12
N VAL A 924 -43.26 -8.24 -18.39
CA VAL A 924 -42.45 -7.08 -18.77
C VAL A 924 -43.22 -5.77 -18.55
N LEU A 925 -44.56 -5.75 -18.72
CA LEU A 925 -45.39 -4.59 -18.39
C LEU A 925 -45.45 -4.36 -16.86
N LYS A 926 -45.57 -5.42 -16.04
CA LYS A 926 -45.45 -5.31 -14.56
C LYS A 926 -44.11 -4.72 -14.13
N LEU A 927 -43.02 -5.15 -14.78
CA LEU A 927 -41.69 -4.59 -14.53
C LEU A 927 -41.61 -3.11 -14.97
N PHE A 928 -42.25 -2.73 -16.07
CA PHE A 928 -42.34 -1.34 -16.51
C PHE A 928 -43.16 -0.48 -15.53
N TRP A 929 -44.30 -0.96 -15.04
CA TRP A 929 -45.12 -0.30 -14.01
C TRP A 929 -44.30 -0.08 -12.74
N LYS A 930 -43.73 -1.14 -12.15
CA LYS A 930 -42.86 -1.05 -10.95
C LYS A 930 -41.72 -0.04 -11.10
N VAL A 931 -41.01 -0.04 -12.24
CA VAL A 931 -39.88 0.88 -12.47
C VAL A 931 -40.37 2.31 -12.77
N SER A 932 -41.51 2.50 -13.43
CA SER A 932 -42.06 3.84 -13.73
C SER A 932 -42.71 4.51 -12.51
N GLY A 933 -43.42 3.77 -11.66
CA GLY A 933 -43.85 4.24 -10.34
C GLY A 933 -42.66 4.63 -9.46
N SER A 934 -41.60 3.81 -9.45
CA SER A 934 -40.33 4.13 -8.79
C SER A 934 -39.68 5.42 -9.34
N CYS A 935 -39.75 5.67 -10.65
CA CYS A 935 -39.30 6.92 -11.26
C CYS A 935 -40.05 8.14 -10.74
N MET A 936 -41.37 8.06 -10.51
CA MET A 936 -42.14 9.19 -9.98
C MET A 936 -41.76 9.51 -8.52
N VAL A 937 -41.64 8.50 -7.66
CA VAL A 937 -41.19 8.71 -6.26
C VAL A 937 -39.77 9.29 -6.23
N LEU A 938 -38.84 8.74 -7.02
CA LEU A 938 -37.47 9.24 -7.13
C LEU A 938 -37.40 10.66 -7.71
N ALA A 939 -38.25 11.00 -8.68
CA ALA A 939 -38.32 12.35 -9.25
C ALA A 939 -38.74 13.39 -8.21
N VAL A 940 -39.74 13.07 -7.38
CA VAL A 940 -40.15 13.94 -6.25
C VAL A 940 -39.01 14.10 -5.23
N ILE A 941 -38.36 13.00 -4.84
CA ILE A 941 -37.22 13.04 -3.89
C ILE A 941 -36.08 13.91 -4.44
N VAL A 942 -35.68 13.73 -5.71
CA VAL A 942 -34.59 14.49 -6.33
C VAL A 942 -34.99 15.95 -6.59
N ALA A 943 -36.26 16.24 -6.90
CA ALA A 943 -36.77 17.60 -7.00
C ALA A 943 -36.70 18.34 -5.65
N ILE A 944 -37.18 17.72 -4.56
CA ILE A 944 -37.09 18.26 -3.20
C ILE A 944 -35.63 18.49 -2.81
N GLN A 945 -34.74 17.52 -3.06
CA GLN A 945 -33.30 17.67 -2.81
C GLN A 945 -32.67 18.82 -3.62
N THR A 946 -33.10 19.03 -4.86
CA THR A 946 -32.62 20.12 -5.72
C THR A 946 -33.14 21.50 -5.26
N LEU A 947 -34.39 21.57 -4.79
CA LEU A 947 -34.98 22.78 -4.20
C LEU A 947 -34.28 23.16 -2.89
N LEU A 948 -34.04 22.20 -1.99
CA LEU A 948 -33.26 22.40 -0.76
C LEU A 948 -31.82 22.85 -1.06
N ARG A 949 -31.24 22.44 -2.19
CA ARG A 949 -29.94 22.89 -2.71
C ARG A 949 -30.00 24.17 -3.55
N ARG A 950 -31.10 24.94 -3.49
CA ARG A 950 -31.32 26.20 -4.22
C ARG A 950 -31.08 26.10 -5.74
N GLY A 951 -31.46 24.97 -6.34
CA GLY A 951 -31.32 24.70 -7.77
C GLY A 951 -30.01 24.05 -8.22
N ALA A 952 -29.06 23.81 -7.31
CA ALA A 952 -27.79 23.14 -7.65
C ALA A 952 -27.98 21.63 -7.85
N TRP A 953 -27.80 21.15 -9.08
CA TRP A 953 -27.81 19.72 -9.39
C TRP A 953 -26.61 19.00 -8.76
N PRO A 954 -26.77 17.76 -8.25
CA PRO A 954 -25.68 16.95 -7.68
C PRO A 954 -24.47 16.78 -8.59
N ALA A 955 -23.28 16.77 -7.99
CA ALA A 955 -22.02 16.62 -8.71
C ALA A 955 -21.86 15.21 -9.32
N ILE A 956 -21.25 15.13 -10.50
CA ILE A 956 -21.02 13.89 -11.25
C ILE A 956 -19.55 13.87 -11.69
N ASP A 957 -18.77 12.89 -11.24
CA ASP A 957 -17.42 12.69 -11.79
C ASP A 957 -17.48 12.19 -13.24
N ARG A 958 -16.57 12.71 -14.08
CA ARG A 958 -16.39 12.32 -15.51
C ARG A 958 -17.73 12.05 -16.23
N PRO A 959 -18.64 13.04 -16.37
CA PRO A 959 -20.05 12.80 -16.72
C PRO A 959 -20.26 12.00 -18.01
N ARG A 960 -19.38 12.11 -19.01
CA ARG A 960 -19.45 11.31 -20.25
C ARG A 960 -19.09 9.82 -20.06
N ASP A 961 -18.22 9.47 -19.12
CA ASP A 961 -17.92 8.06 -18.78
C ASP A 961 -19.00 7.50 -17.86
N THR A 962 -19.42 8.28 -16.86
CA THR A 962 -20.46 7.89 -15.91
C THR A 962 -21.82 7.69 -16.59
N ALA A 963 -22.21 8.54 -17.56
CA ALA A 963 -23.42 8.32 -18.37
C ALA A 963 -23.36 7.04 -19.22
N ARG A 964 -22.20 6.71 -19.81
CA ARG A 964 -22.01 5.45 -20.54
C ARG A 964 -22.13 4.23 -19.62
N ARG A 965 -21.64 4.33 -18.39
CA ARG A 965 -21.78 3.28 -17.37
C ARG A 965 -23.22 3.12 -16.91
N ILE A 966 -23.97 4.21 -16.71
CA ILE A 966 -25.39 4.15 -16.36
C ILE A 966 -26.19 3.47 -17.48
N LEU A 967 -25.91 3.79 -18.75
CA LEU A 967 -26.50 3.09 -19.88
C LEU A 967 -26.16 1.58 -19.87
N LEU A 968 -24.89 1.22 -19.70
CA LEU A 968 -24.46 -0.18 -19.63
C LEU A 968 -25.05 -0.94 -18.42
N CYS A 969 -25.19 -0.27 -17.28
CA CYS A 969 -25.84 -0.78 -16.07
C CYS A 969 -27.33 -1.06 -16.31
N ALA A 970 -28.05 -0.10 -16.92
CA ALA A 970 -29.46 -0.24 -17.27
C ALA A 970 -29.66 -1.34 -18.32
N SER A 971 -28.79 -1.43 -19.33
CA SER A 971 -28.79 -2.52 -20.30
C SER A 971 -28.55 -3.89 -19.65
N GLY A 972 -27.64 -4.00 -18.68
CA GLY A 972 -27.45 -5.22 -17.90
C GLY A 972 -28.70 -5.60 -17.09
N PHE A 973 -29.34 -4.63 -16.44
CA PHE A 973 -30.59 -4.86 -15.69
C PHE A 973 -31.74 -5.30 -16.60
N THR A 974 -31.97 -4.61 -17.72
CA THR A 974 -33.02 -4.96 -18.68
C THR A 974 -32.75 -6.34 -19.29
N LEU A 975 -31.52 -6.64 -19.70
CA LEU A 975 -31.14 -7.95 -20.23
C LEU A 975 -31.41 -9.07 -19.22
N TRP A 976 -30.97 -8.90 -17.97
CA TRP A 976 -31.17 -9.89 -16.91
C TRP A 976 -32.64 -10.25 -16.69
N ASN A 977 -33.51 -9.24 -16.54
CA ASN A 977 -34.93 -9.45 -16.26
C ASN A 977 -35.69 -9.93 -17.51
N ALA A 978 -35.37 -9.41 -18.71
CA ALA A 978 -36.01 -9.83 -19.95
C ALA A 978 -35.64 -11.26 -20.33
N SER A 979 -34.35 -11.64 -20.22
CA SER A 979 -33.89 -13.01 -20.46
C SER A 979 -34.47 -14.01 -19.45
N PHE A 980 -34.63 -13.62 -18.17
CA PHE A 980 -35.30 -14.44 -17.16
C PHE A 980 -36.78 -14.68 -17.52
N ASN A 981 -37.56 -13.60 -17.74
CA ASN A 981 -38.98 -13.71 -18.11
C ASN A 981 -39.20 -14.49 -19.40
N TRP A 982 -38.33 -14.30 -20.40
CA TRP A 982 -38.37 -15.04 -21.66
C TRP A 982 -38.03 -16.52 -21.46
N ALA A 983 -37.01 -16.85 -20.67
CA ALA A 983 -36.59 -18.23 -20.43
C ALA A 983 -37.67 -19.04 -19.67
N LEU A 984 -38.46 -18.42 -18.78
CA LEU A 984 -39.61 -19.07 -18.12
C LEU A 984 -40.66 -19.61 -19.11
N ALA A 985 -40.73 -19.07 -20.32
CA ALA A 985 -41.61 -19.56 -21.39
C ALA A 985 -40.93 -20.58 -22.35
N HIS A 986 -39.64 -20.87 -22.17
CA HIS A 986 -38.82 -21.61 -23.15
C HIS A 986 -37.97 -22.75 -22.57
N THR A 987 -37.84 -22.89 -21.24
CA THR A 987 -37.22 -24.04 -20.56
C THR A 987 -37.86 -24.24 -19.17
N SER A 988 -37.47 -25.30 -18.45
CA SER A 988 -38.02 -25.59 -17.13
C SER A 988 -37.68 -24.52 -16.09
N VAL A 989 -38.63 -24.21 -15.21
CA VAL A 989 -38.47 -23.22 -14.12
C VAL A 989 -37.21 -23.48 -13.29
N ALA A 990 -36.90 -24.76 -13.01
CA ALA A 990 -35.68 -25.20 -12.34
C ALA A 990 -34.40 -24.76 -13.08
N HIS A 991 -34.32 -24.99 -14.40
CA HIS A 991 -33.19 -24.55 -15.21
C HIS A 991 -33.06 -23.03 -15.26
N VAL A 992 -34.18 -22.29 -15.35
CA VAL A 992 -34.15 -20.82 -15.34
C VAL A 992 -33.56 -20.29 -14.02
N TYR A 993 -34.05 -20.75 -12.86
CA TYR A 993 -33.53 -20.30 -11.57
C TYR A 993 -32.08 -20.73 -11.32
N LEU A 994 -31.66 -21.91 -11.78
CA LEU A 994 -30.27 -22.35 -11.65
C LEU A 994 -29.33 -21.50 -12.53
N LEU A 995 -29.60 -21.41 -13.83
CA LEU A 995 -28.69 -20.80 -14.80
C LEU A 995 -28.66 -19.27 -14.69
N ASN A 996 -29.80 -18.61 -14.43
CA ASN A 996 -29.86 -17.16 -14.29
C ASN A 996 -29.12 -16.65 -13.04
N ASN A 997 -29.05 -17.45 -11.96
CA ASN A 997 -28.34 -17.09 -10.73
C ASN A 997 -26.86 -17.57 -10.71
N CYS A 998 -26.37 -18.24 -11.75
CA CYS A 998 -24.96 -18.63 -11.88
C CYS A 998 -23.97 -17.44 -12.03
N HIS A 999 -24.44 -16.20 -11.95
CA HIS A 999 -23.62 -14.99 -11.96
C HIS A 999 -22.57 -14.94 -10.83
N ALA A 1000 -22.74 -15.67 -9.73
CA ALA A 1000 -21.72 -15.82 -8.69
C ALA A 1000 -20.46 -16.53 -9.22
N LEU A 1001 -20.62 -17.62 -9.98
CA LEU A 1001 -19.52 -18.32 -10.63
C LEU A 1001 -18.85 -17.45 -11.69
N LEU A 1002 -19.67 -16.73 -12.49
CA LEU A 1002 -19.15 -15.82 -13.52
C LEU A 1002 -18.30 -14.68 -12.92
N LEU A 1003 -18.64 -14.17 -11.72
CA LEU A 1003 -17.80 -13.20 -11.00
C LEU A 1003 -16.47 -13.80 -10.52
N VAL A 1004 -16.48 -15.00 -9.93
CA VAL A 1004 -15.25 -15.70 -9.51
C VAL A 1004 -14.35 -16.00 -10.71
N VAL A 1005 -14.91 -16.56 -11.78
CA VAL A 1005 -14.18 -16.84 -13.03
C VAL A 1005 -13.64 -15.56 -13.65
N SER A 1006 -14.42 -14.47 -13.67
CA SER A 1006 -13.95 -13.16 -14.16
C SER A 1006 -12.78 -12.62 -13.34
N ARG A 1007 -12.80 -12.75 -12.00
CA ARG A 1007 -11.66 -12.36 -11.15
C ARG A 1007 -10.41 -13.17 -11.45
N VAL A 1008 -10.54 -14.49 -11.57
CA VAL A 1008 -9.42 -15.39 -11.89
C VAL A 1008 -8.84 -15.09 -13.28
N LEU A 1009 -9.68 -14.87 -14.30
CA LEU A 1009 -9.23 -14.53 -15.66
C LEU A 1009 -8.57 -13.14 -15.75
N LEU A 1010 -9.05 -12.16 -14.98
CA LEU A 1010 -8.44 -10.83 -14.85
C LEU A 1010 -7.20 -10.81 -13.93
N GLY A 1011 -6.84 -11.95 -13.33
CA GLY A 1011 -5.68 -12.10 -12.47
C GLY A 1011 -5.81 -11.47 -11.07
N ALA A 1012 -7.03 -11.07 -10.68
CA ALA A 1012 -7.33 -10.58 -9.34
C ALA A 1012 -7.22 -11.71 -8.30
N PRO A 1013 -6.84 -11.40 -7.04
CA PRO A 1013 -6.88 -12.39 -5.98
C PRO A 1013 -8.33 -12.80 -5.69
N VAL A 1014 -8.53 -14.10 -5.45
CA VAL A 1014 -9.75 -14.68 -4.87
C VAL A 1014 -9.28 -15.64 -3.79
N SER A 1015 -9.90 -15.61 -2.61
CA SER A 1015 -9.57 -16.54 -1.54
C SER A 1015 -10.08 -17.96 -1.85
N PHE A 1016 -9.51 -18.95 -1.17
CA PHE A 1016 -10.01 -20.32 -1.23
C PHE A 1016 -11.46 -20.40 -0.74
N ALA A 1017 -11.82 -19.67 0.31
CA ALA A 1017 -13.16 -19.68 0.90
C ALA A 1017 -14.23 -19.00 0.02
N GLU A 1018 -13.91 -17.89 -0.66
CA GLU A 1018 -14.79 -17.32 -1.69
C GLU A 1018 -15.04 -18.31 -2.83
N SER A 1019 -13.97 -18.96 -3.30
CA SER A 1019 -14.04 -19.90 -4.43
C SER A 1019 -14.83 -21.16 -4.06
N PHE A 1020 -14.49 -21.79 -2.94
CA PHE A 1020 -15.12 -23.01 -2.44
C PHE A 1020 -16.56 -22.74 -1.97
N GLY A 1021 -16.82 -21.64 -1.26
CA GLY A 1021 -18.17 -21.25 -0.85
C GLY A 1021 -19.10 -20.97 -2.05
N THR A 1022 -18.56 -20.42 -3.15
CA THR A 1022 -19.32 -20.26 -4.40
C THR A 1022 -19.68 -21.61 -5.03
N LEU A 1023 -18.74 -22.56 -5.07
CA LEU A 1023 -18.99 -23.91 -5.59
C LEU A 1023 -19.98 -24.70 -4.72
N VAL A 1024 -19.85 -24.62 -3.40
CA VAL A 1024 -20.79 -25.23 -2.43
C VAL A 1024 -22.19 -24.60 -2.58
N GLY A 1025 -22.27 -23.27 -2.69
CA GLY A 1025 -23.54 -22.57 -2.90
C GLY A 1025 -24.29 -23.07 -4.14
N ILE A 1026 -23.58 -23.20 -5.27
CA ILE A 1026 -24.17 -23.67 -6.54
C ILE A 1026 -24.53 -25.15 -6.47
N ALA A 1027 -23.69 -25.99 -5.85
CA ALA A 1027 -24.04 -27.40 -5.61
C ALA A 1027 -25.32 -27.55 -4.78
N GLY A 1028 -25.51 -26.69 -3.77
CA GLY A 1028 -26.76 -26.58 -3.01
C GLY A 1028 -27.94 -26.21 -3.90
N SER A 1029 -27.80 -25.20 -4.77
CA SER A 1029 -28.86 -24.79 -5.69
C SER A 1029 -29.25 -25.90 -6.67
N ILE A 1030 -28.29 -26.69 -7.16
CA ILE A 1030 -28.56 -27.87 -8.00
C ILE A 1030 -29.41 -28.88 -7.22
N VAL A 1031 -29.03 -29.23 -5.97
CA VAL A 1031 -29.80 -30.15 -5.12
C VAL A 1031 -31.22 -29.61 -4.86
N THR A 1032 -31.37 -28.31 -4.58
CA THR A 1032 -32.69 -27.68 -4.42
C THR A 1032 -33.56 -27.84 -5.68
N THR A 1033 -32.98 -27.78 -6.89
CA THR A 1033 -33.72 -27.96 -8.15
C THR A 1033 -34.04 -29.43 -8.52
N MET A 1034 -33.57 -30.43 -7.77
CA MET A 1034 -33.87 -31.85 -8.04
C MET A 1034 -35.21 -32.32 -7.45
N ASP A 1035 -35.86 -31.52 -6.60
CA ASP A 1035 -37.05 -31.90 -5.83
C ASP A 1035 -38.33 -31.40 -6.52
N SER A 1036 -38.73 -32.05 -7.62
CA SER A 1036 -39.73 -31.55 -8.56
C SER A 1036 -41.19 -31.75 -8.12
N THR A 1037 -41.54 -31.47 -6.86
CA THR A 1037 -42.89 -31.69 -6.29
C THR A 1037 -43.60 -30.41 -5.83
N GLY A 1038 -43.19 -29.25 -6.36
CA GLY A 1038 -43.81 -27.94 -6.12
C GLY A 1038 -44.39 -27.34 -7.40
N GLU A 1039 -45.52 -27.86 -7.88
CA GLU A 1039 -46.17 -27.38 -9.10
C GLU A 1039 -47.04 -26.14 -8.84
N THR A 1040 -46.85 -25.08 -9.64
CA THR A 1040 -47.76 -23.92 -9.67
C THR A 1040 -48.17 -23.57 -11.11
N SER A 1041 -49.18 -24.30 -11.62
CA SER A 1041 -50.21 -23.87 -12.60
C SER A 1041 -49.83 -23.21 -13.95
N ALA A 1042 -48.56 -23.00 -14.28
CA ALA A 1042 -48.11 -22.59 -15.60
C ALA A 1042 -47.87 -23.81 -16.51
N ALA A 1043 -48.11 -23.69 -17.81
CA ALA A 1043 -47.96 -24.80 -18.76
C ALA A 1043 -46.53 -25.36 -18.75
N ILE A 1044 -46.39 -26.67 -18.54
CA ILE A 1044 -45.10 -27.31 -18.23
C ILE A 1044 -44.21 -27.36 -19.49
N VAL A 1045 -43.32 -26.37 -19.61
CA VAL A 1045 -42.24 -26.36 -20.60
C VAL A 1045 -41.07 -27.19 -20.05
N GLY A 1046 -40.68 -28.25 -20.77
CA GLY A 1046 -39.55 -29.10 -20.40
C GLY A 1046 -38.19 -28.41 -20.56
N PRO A 1047 -37.10 -28.99 -20.01
CA PRO A 1047 -35.74 -28.51 -20.23
C PRO A 1047 -35.39 -28.35 -21.71
N SER A 1048 -34.78 -27.22 -22.07
CA SER A 1048 -34.54 -26.82 -23.46
C SER A 1048 -33.28 -25.99 -23.59
N LEU A 1049 -32.34 -26.45 -24.43
CA LEU A 1049 -31.06 -25.79 -24.68
C LEU A 1049 -31.21 -24.30 -25.08
N TYR A 1050 -32.29 -23.96 -25.79
CA TYR A 1050 -32.52 -22.59 -26.25
C TYR A 1050 -32.98 -21.67 -25.11
N GLY A 1051 -33.88 -22.14 -24.23
CA GLY A 1051 -34.26 -21.42 -23.02
C GLY A 1051 -33.12 -21.34 -22.00
N ASP A 1052 -32.33 -22.40 -21.87
CA ASP A 1052 -31.16 -22.48 -20.98
C ASP A 1052 -30.07 -21.46 -21.39
N LEU A 1053 -29.81 -21.32 -22.69
CA LEU A 1053 -28.93 -20.26 -23.23
C LEU A 1053 -29.47 -18.85 -22.94
N GLY A 1054 -30.80 -18.67 -22.97
CA GLY A 1054 -31.46 -17.44 -22.53
C GLY A 1054 -31.23 -17.13 -21.05
N ALA A 1055 -31.47 -18.10 -20.17
CA ALA A 1055 -31.24 -17.95 -18.73
C ALA A 1055 -29.75 -17.63 -18.41
N LEU A 1056 -28.81 -18.28 -19.09
CA LEU A 1056 -27.38 -17.98 -18.95
C LEU A 1056 -27.01 -16.58 -19.47
N LEU A 1057 -27.63 -16.09 -20.54
CA LEU A 1057 -27.48 -14.71 -21.01
C LEU A 1057 -27.99 -13.70 -19.97
N GLY A 1058 -29.06 -14.04 -19.25
CA GLY A 1058 -29.55 -13.27 -18.11
C GLY A 1058 -28.51 -13.12 -17.00
N ALA A 1059 -27.79 -14.20 -16.66
CA ALA A 1059 -26.69 -14.17 -15.69
C ALA A 1059 -25.54 -13.23 -16.11
N PHE A 1060 -25.19 -13.17 -17.40
CA PHE A 1060 -24.24 -12.16 -17.90
C PHE A 1060 -24.77 -10.73 -17.74
N GLY A 1061 -26.07 -10.51 -17.95
CA GLY A 1061 -26.74 -9.24 -17.65
C GLY A 1061 -26.58 -8.82 -16.18
N ALA A 1062 -26.78 -9.76 -15.25
CA ALA A 1062 -26.60 -9.54 -13.81
C ALA A 1062 -25.15 -9.15 -13.44
N VAL A 1063 -24.15 -9.81 -14.03
CA VAL A 1063 -22.73 -9.46 -13.84
C VAL A 1063 -22.45 -8.03 -14.32
N VAL A 1064 -22.95 -7.65 -15.50
CA VAL A 1064 -22.78 -6.29 -16.03
C VAL A 1064 -23.48 -5.26 -15.13
N TYR A 1065 -24.70 -5.54 -14.68
CA TYR A 1065 -25.48 -4.70 -13.78
C TYR A 1065 -24.74 -4.45 -12.46
N LEU A 1066 -24.41 -5.50 -11.70
CA LEU A 1066 -23.78 -5.36 -10.37
C LEU A 1066 -22.39 -4.70 -10.46
N THR A 1067 -21.58 -5.04 -11.47
CA THR A 1067 -20.24 -4.45 -11.63
C THR A 1067 -20.27 -2.98 -12.06
N GLN A 1068 -21.21 -2.55 -12.90
CA GLN A 1068 -21.33 -1.13 -13.23
C GLN A 1068 -22.01 -0.33 -12.11
N ALA A 1069 -23.03 -0.89 -11.44
CA ALA A 1069 -23.69 -0.24 -10.30
C ALA A 1069 -22.68 0.13 -9.19
N LYS A 1070 -21.77 -0.78 -8.85
CA LYS A 1070 -20.63 -0.53 -7.95
C LYS A 1070 -19.82 0.71 -8.39
N VAL A 1071 -19.30 0.72 -9.62
CA VAL A 1071 -18.45 1.80 -10.15
C VAL A 1071 -19.20 3.15 -10.30
N ILE A 1072 -20.53 3.13 -10.45
CA ILE A 1072 -21.34 4.37 -10.51
C ILE A 1072 -21.62 4.90 -9.10
N SER A 1073 -21.83 4.02 -8.10
CA SER A 1073 -22.11 4.41 -6.70
C SER A 1073 -20.98 5.24 -6.06
N GLU A 1074 -19.76 5.11 -6.59
CA GLU A 1074 -18.56 5.85 -6.18
C GLU A 1074 -18.39 7.21 -6.89
N ARG A 1075 -19.23 7.53 -7.89
CA ARG A 1075 -19.05 8.68 -8.81
C ARG A 1075 -20.24 9.63 -8.88
N MET A 1076 -21.38 9.23 -8.33
CA MET A 1076 -22.65 9.95 -8.42
C MET A 1076 -23.46 9.71 -7.15
N GLU A 1077 -24.21 10.71 -6.70
CA GLU A 1077 -25.12 10.53 -5.57
C GLU A 1077 -26.23 9.52 -5.89
N PHE A 1078 -26.58 8.69 -4.91
CA PHE A 1078 -27.43 7.52 -5.09
C PHE A 1078 -28.84 7.82 -5.63
N MET A 1079 -29.54 8.83 -5.08
CA MET A 1079 -30.92 9.12 -5.53
C MET A 1079 -30.95 9.63 -6.99
N PRO A 1080 -30.08 10.57 -7.41
CA PRO A 1080 -29.88 10.89 -8.83
C PRO A 1080 -29.49 9.69 -9.69
N PHE A 1081 -28.58 8.82 -9.23
CA PHE A 1081 -28.21 7.61 -9.97
C PHE A 1081 -29.43 6.70 -10.17
N MET A 1082 -30.18 6.37 -9.11
CA MET A 1082 -31.35 5.51 -9.23
C MET A 1082 -32.44 6.10 -10.12
N LEU A 1083 -32.63 7.42 -10.12
CA LEU A 1083 -33.57 8.09 -11.01
C LEU A 1083 -33.15 7.96 -12.48
N VAL A 1084 -31.92 8.35 -12.82
CA VAL A 1084 -31.43 8.27 -14.21
C VAL A 1084 -31.34 6.82 -14.70
N HIS A 1085 -30.94 5.88 -13.83
CA HIS A 1085 -30.94 4.45 -14.12
C HIS A 1085 -32.37 3.94 -14.42
N SER A 1086 -33.34 4.25 -13.56
CA SER A 1086 -34.72 3.75 -13.70
C SER A 1086 -35.40 4.35 -14.94
N LEU A 1087 -35.20 5.63 -15.23
CA LEU A 1087 -35.66 6.26 -16.48
C LEU A 1087 -35.04 5.60 -17.72
N THR A 1088 -33.73 5.26 -17.66
CA THR A 1088 -33.05 4.54 -18.74
C THR A 1088 -33.60 3.12 -18.91
N VAL A 1089 -33.91 2.42 -17.80
CA VAL A 1089 -34.55 1.09 -17.84
C VAL A 1089 -35.94 1.17 -18.46
N CYS A 1090 -36.79 2.13 -18.10
CA CYS A 1090 -38.10 2.33 -18.77
C CYS A 1090 -37.93 2.52 -20.29
N LEU A 1091 -36.98 3.34 -20.73
CA LEU A 1091 -36.69 3.58 -22.15
C LEU A 1091 -36.15 2.33 -22.88
N LEU A 1092 -35.47 1.42 -22.17
CA LEU A 1092 -35.00 0.14 -22.73
C LEU A 1092 -36.07 -0.97 -22.68
N LEU A 1093 -37.04 -0.89 -21.78
CA LEU A 1093 -38.14 -1.85 -21.69
C LEU A 1093 -39.14 -1.70 -22.86
N LEU A 1094 -39.43 -0.48 -23.33
CA LEU A 1094 -40.33 -0.25 -24.47
C LEU A 1094 -39.93 -1.02 -25.76
N PRO A 1095 -38.69 -0.92 -26.28
CA PRO A 1095 -38.28 -1.74 -27.43
C PRO A 1095 -38.15 -3.23 -27.08
N THR A 1096 -37.94 -3.58 -25.80
CA THR A 1096 -37.91 -4.99 -25.36
C THR A 1096 -39.30 -5.62 -25.46
N MET A 1097 -40.35 -4.94 -24.99
CA MET A 1097 -41.75 -5.36 -25.14
C MET A 1097 -42.12 -5.51 -26.62
N TRP A 1098 -41.72 -4.55 -27.47
CA TRP A 1098 -41.94 -4.62 -28.91
C TRP A 1098 -41.24 -5.83 -29.57
N CYS A 1099 -39.99 -6.13 -29.18
CA CYS A 1099 -39.27 -7.31 -29.67
C CYS A 1099 -39.85 -8.64 -29.16
N LEU A 1100 -40.53 -8.64 -28.01
CA LEU A 1100 -41.24 -9.80 -27.46
C LEU A 1100 -42.68 -9.94 -27.99
N GLY A 1101 -43.15 -9.02 -28.83
CA GLY A 1101 -44.51 -9.03 -29.38
C GLY A 1101 -45.60 -8.60 -28.38
N GLU A 1102 -45.24 -8.01 -27.25
CA GLU A 1102 -46.21 -7.54 -26.25
C GLU A 1102 -46.89 -6.24 -26.70
N SER A 1103 -48.22 -6.25 -26.76
CA SER A 1103 -49.03 -5.07 -27.09
C SER A 1103 -49.14 -4.12 -25.91
N PHE A 1104 -48.65 -2.88 -26.07
CA PHE A 1104 -48.78 -1.81 -25.08
C PHE A 1104 -49.33 -0.52 -25.70
N GLU A 1105 -50.11 0.23 -24.91
CA GLU A 1105 -50.69 1.52 -25.33
C GLU A 1105 -50.35 2.63 -24.33
N LEU A 1106 -50.35 3.90 -24.78
CA LEU A 1106 -50.21 5.05 -23.89
C LEU A 1106 -51.56 5.37 -23.20
N SER A 1107 -52.06 4.39 -22.45
CA SER A 1107 -53.37 4.36 -21.80
C SER A 1107 -53.25 4.13 -20.29
N ARG A 1108 -54.33 4.37 -19.55
CA ARG A 1108 -54.52 3.95 -18.15
C ARG A 1108 -55.24 2.59 -18.04
N ASP A 1109 -55.34 1.86 -19.14
CA ASP A 1109 -55.90 0.50 -19.14
C ASP A 1109 -55.11 -0.45 -18.23
N ALA A 1110 -55.83 -1.35 -17.54
CA ALA A 1110 -55.28 -2.25 -16.52
C ALA A 1110 -54.74 -3.59 -17.07
N ALA A 1111 -54.66 -3.77 -18.39
CA ALA A 1111 -54.06 -4.93 -19.05
C ALA A 1111 -52.94 -4.55 -20.04
N THR A 1112 -53.06 -3.44 -20.79
CA THR A 1112 -52.10 -3.01 -21.82
C THR A 1112 -51.56 -1.59 -21.66
N GLY A 1113 -52.09 -0.80 -20.72
CA GLY A 1113 -51.74 0.61 -20.56
C GLY A 1113 -50.36 0.83 -19.91
N LEU A 1114 -49.48 1.60 -20.54
CA LEU A 1114 -48.20 2.04 -19.94
C LEU A 1114 -48.38 2.86 -18.64
N LEU A 1115 -49.57 3.46 -18.44
CA LEU A 1115 -49.98 4.15 -17.22
C LEU A 1115 -51.08 3.38 -16.46
N GLY A 1116 -51.22 2.07 -16.69
CA GLY A 1116 -52.24 1.22 -16.06
C GLY A 1116 -52.13 1.17 -14.53
N TRP A 1117 -50.91 1.27 -13.99
CA TRP A 1117 -50.65 1.42 -12.55
C TRP A 1117 -51.25 2.70 -11.94
N MET A 1118 -51.59 3.71 -12.75
CA MET A 1118 -52.30 4.93 -12.32
C MET A 1118 -53.83 4.76 -12.30
N ASN A 1119 -54.35 3.57 -12.59
CA ASN A 1119 -55.77 3.27 -12.50
C ASN A 1119 -56.17 3.06 -11.03
N LEU A 1120 -57.20 3.77 -10.56
CA LEU A 1120 -57.60 3.82 -9.14
C LEU A 1120 -58.43 2.60 -8.70
N GLN A 1121 -58.08 1.41 -9.21
CA GLN A 1121 -58.65 0.14 -8.77
C GLN A 1121 -58.04 -0.23 -7.41
N MET A 1122 -58.86 -0.16 -6.36
CA MET A 1122 -58.46 -0.37 -4.96
C MET A 1122 -57.90 -1.78 -4.69
N ASP A 1123 -58.25 -2.73 -5.54
CA ASP A 1123 -57.81 -4.12 -5.57
C ASP A 1123 -56.41 -4.35 -6.19
N ARG A 1124 -55.84 -3.34 -6.88
CA ARG A 1124 -54.48 -3.40 -7.47
C ARG A 1124 -53.50 -2.40 -6.86
N LEU A 1125 -53.96 -1.19 -6.54
CA LEU A 1125 -53.14 -0.10 -6.01
C LEU A 1125 -52.27 -0.48 -4.78
N PRO A 1126 -52.72 -1.34 -3.83
CA PRO A 1126 -51.87 -1.83 -2.74
C PRO A 1126 -50.71 -2.72 -3.19
N ILE A 1127 -50.88 -3.50 -4.26
CA ILE A 1127 -49.86 -4.41 -4.80
C ILE A 1127 -48.78 -3.59 -5.51
N GLU A 1128 -49.19 -2.63 -6.35
CA GLU A 1128 -48.30 -1.65 -6.98
C GLU A 1128 -47.48 -0.84 -5.96
N PHE A 1129 -48.14 -0.38 -4.88
CA PHE A 1129 -47.44 0.29 -3.78
C PHE A 1129 -46.41 -0.63 -3.10
N TYR A 1130 -46.75 -1.90 -2.87
CA TYR A 1130 -45.80 -2.89 -2.33
C TYR A 1130 -44.63 -3.16 -3.28
N LEU A 1131 -44.90 -3.29 -4.59
CA LEU A 1131 -43.88 -3.49 -5.62
C LEU A 1131 -42.89 -2.33 -5.70
N VAL A 1132 -43.36 -1.08 -5.59
CA VAL A 1132 -42.50 0.11 -5.57
C VAL A 1132 -41.79 0.25 -4.22
N ALA A 1133 -42.53 0.31 -3.10
CA ALA A 1133 -41.97 0.66 -1.79
C ALA A 1133 -41.14 -0.48 -1.17
N VAL A 1134 -41.59 -1.73 -1.27
CA VAL A 1134 -40.87 -2.89 -0.71
C VAL A 1134 -39.94 -3.48 -1.76
N CYS A 1135 -40.47 -3.95 -2.90
CA CYS A 1135 -39.65 -4.73 -3.83
C CYS A 1135 -38.63 -3.89 -4.62
N ASP A 1136 -38.88 -2.60 -4.86
CA ASP A 1136 -37.92 -1.71 -5.53
C ASP A 1136 -37.07 -0.89 -4.55
N PHE A 1137 -37.68 -0.13 -3.63
CA PHE A 1137 -36.94 0.70 -2.67
C PHE A 1137 -36.23 -0.13 -1.57
N GLY A 1138 -36.91 -1.09 -0.96
CA GLY A 1138 -36.29 -2.02 0.01
C GLY A 1138 -35.38 -3.06 -0.69
N GLY A 1139 -35.89 -3.65 -1.77
CA GLY A 1139 -35.21 -4.69 -2.56
C GLY A 1139 -34.13 -4.16 -3.50
N ARG A 1140 -34.50 -3.84 -4.76
CA ARG A 1140 -33.55 -3.49 -5.84
C ARG A 1140 -32.57 -2.37 -5.45
N MET A 1141 -33.08 -1.28 -4.90
CA MET A 1141 -32.29 -0.13 -4.46
C MET A 1141 -31.43 -0.45 -3.24
N GLY A 1142 -31.96 -1.24 -2.31
CA GLY A 1142 -31.21 -1.71 -1.15
C GLY A 1142 -30.04 -2.62 -1.53
N PHE A 1143 -30.19 -3.56 -2.47
CA PHE A 1143 -29.06 -4.34 -2.99
C PHE A 1143 -27.96 -3.46 -3.63
N ILE A 1144 -28.33 -2.41 -4.39
CA ILE A 1144 -27.32 -1.45 -4.88
C ILE A 1144 -26.65 -0.70 -3.71
N ARG A 1145 -27.36 -0.39 -2.63
CA ARG A 1145 -26.75 0.18 -1.41
C ARG A 1145 -25.82 -0.79 -0.68
N VAL A 1146 -26.06 -2.10 -0.75
CA VAL A 1146 -25.16 -3.11 -0.18
C VAL A 1146 -23.79 -3.12 -0.87
N LEU A 1147 -23.71 -2.74 -2.16
CA LEU A 1147 -22.43 -2.56 -2.88
C LEU A 1147 -21.52 -1.44 -2.33
N ALA A 1148 -21.98 -0.67 -1.34
CA ALA A 1148 -21.18 0.27 -0.56
C ALA A 1148 -20.54 -0.36 0.71
N TYR A 1149 -20.88 -1.62 1.02
CA TYR A 1149 -20.42 -2.35 2.21
C TYR A 1149 -19.73 -3.68 1.86
N PHE A 1150 -20.17 -4.33 0.78
CA PHE A 1150 -19.63 -5.60 0.31
C PHE A 1150 -19.39 -5.63 -1.20
N ASP A 1151 -18.48 -6.52 -1.58
CA ASP A 1151 -18.16 -6.86 -2.96
C ASP A 1151 -19.39 -7.33 -3.76
N PRO A 1152 -19.47 -7.10 -5.08
CA PRO A 1152 -20.54 -7.63 -5.94
C PRO A 1152 -20.72 -9.17 -5.83
N LEU A 1153 -19.66 -9.90 -5.50
CA LEU A 1153 -19.71 -11.35 -5.25
C LEU A 1153 -20.60 -11.71 -4.05
N VAL A 1154 -20.63 -10.89 -3.00
CA VAL A 1154 -21.43 -11.12 -1.78
C VAL A 1154 -22.92 -10.91 -2.06
N VAL A 1155 -23.28 -9.84 -2.77
CA VAL A 1155 -24.67 -9.65 -3.22
C VAL A 1155 -25.08 -10.80 -4.14
N SER A 1156 -24.24 -11.10 -5.14
CA SER A 1156 -24.45 -12.17 -6.12
C SER A 1156 -24.66 -13.57 -5.48
N ILE A 1157 -23.85 -13.96 -4.49
CA ILE A 1157 -23.99 -15.28 -3.86
C ILE A 1157 -25.27 -15.38 -2.99
N THR A 1158 -25.72 -14.29 -2.36
CA THR A 1158 -26.99 -14.33 -1.60
C THR A 1158 -28.22 -14.56 -2.47
N MET A 1159 -28.18 -14.20 -3.76
CA MET A 1159 -29.33 -14.43 -4.66
C MET A 1159 -29.53 -15.91 -5.03
N LEU A 1160 -28.53 -16.78 -4.80
CA LEU A 1160 -28.73 -18.24 -4.86
C LEU A 1160 -29.75 -18.75 -3.82
N LEU A 1161 -29.99 -17.99 -2.73
CA LEU A 1161 -31.00 -18.30 -1.72
C LEU A 1161 -32.41 -17.85 -2.12
N GLN A 1162 -32.57 -17.07 -3.20
CA GLN A 1162 -33.87 -16.49 -3.60
C GLN A 1162 -34.98 -17.53 -3.77
N PRO A 1163 -34.75 -18.72 -4.39
CA PRO A 1163 -35.78 -19.75 -4.49
C PRO A 1163 -36.27 -20.24 -3.11
N VAL A 1164 -35.40 -20.25 -2.10
CA VAL A 1164 -35.71 -20.74 -0.74
C VAL A 1164 -36.68 -19.79 -0.03
N LEU A 1165 -36.40 -18.49 -0.02
CA LEU A 1165 -37.34 -17.51 0.56
C LEU A 1165 -38.59 -17.30 -0.31
N ALA A 1166 -38.47 -17.36 -1.65
CA ALA A 1166 -39.63 -17.24 -2.54
C ALA A 1166 -40.63 -18.38 -2.31
N ALA A 1167 -40.17 -19.62 -2.12
CA ALA A 1167 -41.04 -20.75 -1.76
C ALA A 1167 -41.73 -20.53 -0.41
N LEU A 1168 -41.00 -20.07 0.62
CA LEU A 1168 -41.58 -19.78 1.94
C LEU A 1168 -42.63 -18.65 1.89
N PHE A 1169 -42.37 -17.57 1.15
CA PHE A 1169 -43.36 -16.52 0.93
C PHE A 1169 -44.56 -17.00 0.09
N GLY A 1170 -44.33 -17.89 -0.88
CA GLY A 1170 -45.39 -18.51 -1.68
C GLY A 1170 -46.33 -19.36 -0.83
N VAL A 1171 -45.78 -20.18 0.09
CA VAL A 1171 -46.57 -20.95 1.07
C VAL A 1171 -47.33 -20.01 2.01
N ALA A 1172 -46.67 -18.98 2.55
CA ALA A 1172 -47.31 -18.01 3.46
C ALA A 1172 -48.43 -17.19 2.81
N ALA A 1173 -48.35 -16.95 1.49
CA ALA A 1173 -49.40 -16.30 0.71
C ALA A 1173 -50.44 -17.26 0.10
N GLY A 1174 -50.32 -18.58 0.34
CA GLY A 1174 -51.24 -19.59 -0.18
C GLY A 1174 -51.13 -19.86 -1.68
N VAL A 1175 -50.00 -19.51 -2.32
CA VAL A 1175 -49.75 -19.68 -3.77
C VAL A 1175 -48.71 -20.76 -4.11
N ALA A 1176 -48.10 -21.41 -3.12
CA ALA A 1176 -47.17 -22.52 -3.30
C ALA A 1176 -47.37 -23.63 -2.26
N THR A 1177 -46.92 -24.85 -2.56
CA THR A 1177 -46.93 -26.01 -1.66
C THR A 1177 -45.68 -26.05 -0.77
N VAL A 1178 -45.75 -26.82 0.32
CA VAL A 1178 -44.63 -26.99 1.27
C VAL A 1178 -43.45 -27.67 0.56
N PRO A 1179 -42.22 -27.11 0.61
CA PRO A 1179 -41.05 -27.68 -0.06
C PRO A 1179 -40.65 -29.05 0.51
N GLY A 1180 -40.10 -29.90 -0.36
CA GLY A 1180 -39.72 -31.27 -0.01
C GLY A 1180 -38.41 -31.36 0.79
N VAL A 1181 -38.08 -32.58 1.22
CA VAL A 1181 -36.89 -32.85 2.05
C VAL A 1181 -35.59 -32.59 1.28
N VAL A 1182 -35.57 -32.82 -0.03
CA VAL A 1182 -34.40 -32.56 -0.88
C VAL A 1182 -34.24 -31.05 -1.13
N THR A 1183 -35.34 -30.32 -1.26
CA THR A 1183 -35.39 -28.85 -1.30
C THR A 1183 -34.79 -28.28 -0.02
N CYS A 1184 -35.17 -28.81 1.14
CA CYS A 1184 -34.66 -28.41 2.44
C CYS A 1184 -33.15 -28.70 2.59
N LEU A 1185 -32.70 -29.88 2.16
CA LEU A 1185 -31.27 -30.25 2.20
C LEU A 1185 -30.42 -29.37 1.27
N GLY A 1186 -30.86 -29.15 0.04
CA GLY A 1186 -30.20 -28.24 -0.90
C GLY A 1186 -30.11 -26.82 -0.34
N SER A 1187 -31.21 -26.31 0.24
CA SER A 1187 -31.28 -25.00 0.88
C SER A 1187 -30.24 -24.83 2.00
N ALA A 1188 -30.05 -25.84 2.86
CA ALA A 1188 -29.02 -25.82 3.90
C ALA A 1188 -27.59 -25.74 3.32
N ILE A 1189 -27.33 -26.41 2.19
CA ILE A 1189 -26.04 -26.36 1.49
C ILE A 1189 -25.81 -24.97 0.87
N VAL A 1190 -26.84 -24.34 0.26
CA VAL A 1190 -26.74 -22.95 -0.23
C VAL A 1190 -26.39 -22.00 0.91
N ILE A 1191 -27.08 -22.11 2.06
CA ILE A 1191 -26.84 -21.28 3.25
C ILE A 1191 -25.39 -21.43 3.72
N ALA A 1192 -24.87 -22.65 3.81
CA ALA A 1192 -23.48 -22.91 4.21
C ALA A 1192 -22.46 -22.29 3.24
N GLY A 1193 -22.67 -22.44 1.93
CA GLY A 1193 -21.84 -21.81 0.90
C GLY A 1193 -21.87 -20.28 0.97
N THR A 1194 -23.06 -19.69 1.10
CA THR A 1194 -23.25 -18.24 1.26
C THR A 1194 -22.53 -17.71 2.51
N ILE A 1195 -22.68 -18.36 3.68
CA ILE A 1195 -22.01 -17.96 4.92
C ILE A 1195 -20.48 -18.02 4.76
N LEU A 1196 -19.95 -19.02 4.06
CA LEU A 1196 -18.51 -19.13 3.83
C LEU A 1196 -17.95 -18.00 2.95
N VAL A 1197 -18.69 -17.56 1.92
CA VAL A 1197 -18.30 -16.39 1.12
C VAL A 1197 -18.42 -15.10 1.94
N VAL A 1198 -19.56 -14.86 2.60
CA VAL A 1198 -19.82 -13.65 3.42
C VAL A 1198 -18.79 -13.48 4.55
N SER A 1199 -18.36 -14.58 5.18
CA SER A 1199 -17.39 -14.55 6.28
C SER A 1199 -15.93 -14.40 5.82
N SER A 1200 -15.61 -14.79 4.59
CA SER A 1200 -14.25 -14.70 4.03
C SER A 1200 -13.98 -13.43 3.21
N SER A 1201 -15.01 -12.79 2.65
CA SER A 1201 -14.84 -11.52 1.93
C SER A 1201 -14.27 -10.41 2.84
N PRO A 1202 -13.17 -9.75 2.46
CA PRO A 1202 -12.62 -8.63 3.22
C PRO A 1202 -13.57 -7.42 3.12
N PRO A 1203 -13.75 -6.64 4.20
CA PRO A 1203 -14.53 -5.40 4.14
C PRO A 1203 -13.80 -4.34 3.33
N GLU A 1204 -14.52 -3.65 2.46
CA GLU A 1204 -13.97 -2.51 1.71
C GLU A 1204 -13.77 -1.27 2.60
N PRO A 1205 -12.81 -0.39 2.26
CA PRO A 1205 -12.70 0.93 2.87
C PRO A 1205 -13.94 1.79 2.53
N PRO A 1206 -14.33 2.75 3.38
CA PRO A 1206 -15.55 3.51 3.19
C PRO A 1206 -15.51 4.37 1.91
N ILE A 1207 -16.58 4.31 1.12
CA ILE A 1207 -16.85 5.31 0.08
C ILE A 1207 -17.02 6.65 0.80
N ALA A 1208 -16.07 7.57 0.62
CA ALA A 1208 -16.15 8.90 1.21
C ALA A 1208 -17.41 9.61 0.66
N PRO A 1209 -18.24 10.26 1.50
CA PRO A 1209 -19.37 11.03 1.01
C PRO A 1209 -18.83 12.12 0.07
N ASN A 1210 -19.40 12.21 -1.13
CA ASN A 1210 -18.97 13.17 -2.16
C ASN A 1210 -18.94 14.58 -1.57
N LYS A 1211 -17.74 15.08 -1.25
CA LYS A 1211 -17.57 16.47 -0.82
C LYS A 1211 -18.14 17.34 -1.93
N PRO A 1212 -19.09 18.25 -1.65
CA PRO A 1212 -19.62 19.13 -2.68
C PRO A 1212 -18.45 19.90 -3.27
N LEU A 1213 -18.29 19.80 -4.60
CA LEU A 1213 -17.30 20.58 -5.33
C LEU A 1213 -17.58 22.05 -5.04
N ARG A 1214 -16.77 22.67 -4.17
CA ARG A 1214 -16.84 24.11 -3.89
C ARG A 1214 -16.69 24.82 -5.22
N SER A 1215 -17.78 25.42 -5.68
CA SER A 1215 -17.78 26.27 -6.86
C SER A 1215 -16.77 27.38 -6.64
N THR A 1216 -15.71 27.41 -7.45
CA THR A 1216 -14.80 28.55 -7.51
C THR A 1216 -15.62 29.79 -7.85
N PRO A 1217 -15.70 30.81 -6.97
CA PRO A 1217 -16.50 32.00 -7.27
C PRO A 1217 -15.86 32.75 -8.43
N ALA A 1218 -16.54 32.77 -9.57
CA ALA A 1218 -16.09 33.51 -10.73
C ALA A 1218 -16.35 35.01 -10.50
N THR A 1219 -15.29 35.74 -10.16
CA THR A 1219 -15.11 37.20 -10.31
C THR A 1219 -16.23 38.13 -9.85
N LEU A 1220 -15.91 38.98 -8.86
CA LEU A 1220 -16.39 40.36 -8.81
C LEU A 1220 -15.28 41.28 -8.28
N TYR A 1221 -15.29 42.51 -8.78
CA TYR A 1221 -14.38 43.63 -8.50
C TYR A 1221 -14.26 43.89 -6.98
N GLY A 1222 -13.20 44.49 -6.44
CA GLY A 1222 -12.10 45.24 -7.04
C GLY A 1222 -11.84 46.51 -6.20
N THR A 1223 -10.59 46.98 -6.09
CA THR A 1223 -10.05 47.79 -4.96
C THR A 1223 -10.04 47.00 -3.63
N VAL A 1224 -9.05 47.16 -2.75
CA VAL A 1224 -7.86 48.05 -2.74
C VAL A 1224 -6.60 47.19 -2.84
#